data_AF-A0A420CFY0-F1
#
_entry.id   AF-A0A420CFY0-F1
#
_cell.length_a   1.000
_cell.length_b   1.000
_cell.length_c   1.000
_cell.angle_alpha   90.00
_cell.angle_beta   90.00
_cell.angle_gamma   90.00
#
_symmetry.space_group_name_H-M   'P 1'
#
loop_
_entity.id
_entity.type
_entity.pdbx_description
1 polymer ?
#
loop_
_entity_poly.entity_id
_entity_poly.type
_entity_poly.pdbx_seq_one_letter_code
_entity_poly.pdbx_strand_id
1 'polypeptide(L)'
;MTKEQHIEDDLIKQLIEQKYSYRLDIRNRESLEKNFKEKFETLNRVKLSESEFSRLKEEIIQPDEFKAAKLLRNRNTFYREDGTPLQYTLVNIKDWCKNDFEVINQLRINTEDSSHRYDVILLLNGLPLVQIELKTFEISPRRAMQQIVDYKNDVGNGYKNSLLCFMQLFIVSNRSNTYYFANNRNQHFIFNADEQFLPIYQYADDKNKKITALDKFTSKFLAKCTLGEMISRYMVLVETEQKILVMRPYQIYAVEAIVNCIDENRGNGYIWHTTGSGKTLTSFKTSTLLKSNPNIEKCLFVVDRKDLDRQTRLEFNKFQEGSVEENTNTESLVRRLLSTDYADKVIVTTIQKLGIALDPKNKNNYAERLAPLKDKRVVFIFDECHRSQFGDNHKAIKEFFPNAQLFGFTGTPIFEENASYKKIDGGEGRYQITEDIFEKQLHAYTITHAIDDKNVLRFHIDYFKADGVPKELITEAGARKAVVEAILEKHDGATNQRKFNAVLATASINIAIAYYQLFKELQAERKALDEDYRLLNITCVFSPPAQAIAQSGEANSQKNAADIKQLQEDLIQEAADNKVNPDEKKEALKSIIADYNHQYGTNHTINEFDLYYQDVQARIKNQKYSNQDVPHKDKIDIVIVVDMLLTGFDSQYLNTLYVDKNLKYHGLIQAFSRTNRVLNDTKPYGNIMDFRNQKDSVDTAIVRFSDGDLKQAREIWLVDEAPVVIEKYQSAVTKLSNFMAVHGLDFMPDEVSNLRGEAARVEFLQKFKEVQRLKTQLEQYTDLDQVQTQQIETVLPEDTLRGFRGMYLETAQQLRQGEKGKDKPADSPAEQLDFELVLFSSSLIDYDYIMGLIAEYTQRDPKKQKMSKDKLISLLSSSANLLEERDLMIAYINQLPLDEALDEKEIREGYQAFKQQQQDAQLIAVAKKHEIPLDLLKPFVELIMLRKVFDGEKLNGLTEHLDLGWKARAQKELALMEDLVPYLKQLAEGQEIAGLKAYE
;
A
#
# COMPACT_ATOMS: atom_id res chain seq x y z
N MET A 1 28.68 -10.30 23.91
CA MET A 1 27.85 -9.77 22.80
C MET A 1 28.71 -9.60 21.57
N THR A 2 28.22 -10.01 20.41
CA THR A 2 28.84 -9.68 19.11
C THR A 2 28.56 -8.20 18.83
N LYS A 3 29.63 -7.41 18.62
CA LYS A 3 29.49 -5.99 18.25
C LYS A 3 29.10 -5.87 16.77
N GLU A 4 28.44 -4.77 16.41
CA GLU A 4 28.07 -4.45 15.02
C GLU A 4 29.29 -4.48 14.08
N GLN A 5 30.44 -3.94 14.52
CA GLN A 5 31.69 -3.99 13.76
C GLN A 5 32.09 -5.41 13.34
N HIS A 6 31.88 -6.43 14.18
CA HIS A 6 32.21 -7.80 13.79
C HIS A 6 31.27 -8.33 12.69
N ILE A 7 30.00 -7.91 12.69
CA ILE A 7 29.03 -8.26 11.65
C ILE A 7 29.43 -7.60 10.33
N GLU A 8 29.86 -6.34 10.38
CA GLU A 8 30.39 -5.59 9.24
C GLU A 8 31.64 -6.26 8.63
N ASP A 9 32.62 -6.59 9.48
CA ASP A 9 33.87 -7.22 9.04
C ASP A 9 33.63 -8.60 8.41
N ASP A 10 32.73 -9.40 9.01
CA ASP A 10 32.32 -10.71 8.47
C ASP A 10 31.63 -10.57 7.09
N LEU A 11 30.75 -9.57 6.94
CA LEU A 11 30.07 -9.29 5.67
C LEU A 11 31.08 -8.87 4.58
N ILE A 12 32.00 -7.96 4.89
CA ILE A 12 33.02 -7.49 3.95
C ILE A 12 33.91 -8.66 3.52
N LYS A 13 34.34 -9.50 4.48
CA LYS A 13 35.14 -10.69 4.18
C LYS A 13 34.42 -11.62 3.20
N GLN A 14 33.14 -11.88 3.42
CA GLN A 14 32.35 -12.73 2.54
C GLN A 14 32.18 -12.11 1.14
N LEU A 15 31.99 -10.79 1.03
CA LEU A 15 31.94 -10.10 -0.25
C LEU A 15 33.27 -10.20 -1.02
N ILE A 16 34.42 -10.11 -0.32
CA ILE A 16 35.75 -10.33 -0.91
C ILE A 16 35.87 -11.77 -1.44
N GLU A 17 35.38 -12.78 -0.71
CA GLU A 17 35.35 -14.17 -1.17
C GLU A 17 34.52 -14.33 -2.46
N GLN A 18 33.45 -13.54 -2.60
CA GLN A 18 32.64 -13.39 -3.81
C GLN A 18 33.24 -12.45 -4.87
N LYS A 19 34.53 -12.13 -4.74
CA LYS A 19 35.34 -11.35 -5.68
C LYS A 19 35.02 -9.85 -5.71
N TYR A 20 34.30 -9.29 -4.75
CA TYR A 20 34.18 -7.84 -4.64
C TYR A 20 35.56 -7.23 -4.35
N SER A 21 35.87 -6.10 -4.98
CA SER A 21 37.08 -5.34 -4.68
C SER A 21 36.83 -4.49 -3.44
N TYR A 22 37.51 -4.79 -2.33
CA TYR A 22 37.39 -3.97 -1.12
C TYR A 22 38.23 -2.70 -1.24
N ARG A 23 37.59 -1.54 -1.05
CA ARG A 23 38.19 -0.21 -1.26
C ARG A 23 38.24 0.59 0.05
N LEU A 24 39.25 0.30 0.85
CA LEU A 24 39.54 0.97 2.13
C LEU A 24 39.85 2.46 1.98
N ASP A 25 40.31 2.86 0.80
CA ASP A 25 40.73 4.21 0.43
C ASP A 25 39.56 5.17 0.15
N ILE A 26 38.33 4.65 -0.03
CA ILE A 26 37.15 5.45 -0.31
C ILE A 26 36.38 5.69 0.99
N ARG A 27 36.54 6.88 1.58
CA ARG A 27 35.90 7.27 2.86
C ARG A 27 35.14 8.59 2.79
N ASN A 28 35.25 9.33 1.69
CA ASN A 28 34.63 10.64 1.52
C ASN A 28 34.16 10.87 0.08
N ARG A 29 33.43 11.97 -0.13
CA ARG A 29 32.89 12.37 -1.43
C ARG A 29 33.95 12.43 -2.53
N GLU A 30 35.09 13.06 -2.28
CA GLU A 30 36.15 13.25 -3.28
C GLU A 30 36.73 11.91 -3.75
N SER A 31 37.06 11.02 -2.82
CA SER A 31 37.56 9.67 -3.13
C SER A 31 36.56 8.82 -3.91
N LEU A 32 35.26 8.97 -3.61
CA LEU A 32 34.18 8.30 -4.33
C LEU A 32 34.05 8.81 -5.77
N GLU A 33 34.06 10.14 -5.96
CA GLU A 33 33.97 10.77 -7.28
C GLU A 33 35.18 10.45 -8.15
N LYS A 34 36.39 10.43 -7.58
CA LYS A 34 37.60 10.00 -8.29
C LYS A 34 37.49 8.56 -8.77
N ASN A 35 37.04 7.66 -7.90
CA ASN A 35 36.82 6.26 -8.29
C ASN A 35 35.78 6.13 -9.40
N PHE A 36 34.66 6.85 -9.29
CA PHE A 36 33.63 6.86 -10.33
C PHE A 36 34.20 7.31 -11.69
N LYS A 37 35.03 8.36 -11.74
CA LYS A 37 35.70 8.80 -12.98
C LYS A 37 36.48 7.65 -13.63
N GLU A 38 37.34 6.99 -12.86
CA GLU A 38 38.19 5.90 -13.37
C GLU A 38 37.37 4.71 -13.91
N LYS A 39 36.30 4.33 -13.20
CA LYS A 39 35.41 3.24 -13.62
C LYS A 39 34.57 3.64 -14.83
N PHE A 40 34.06 4.86 -14.87
CA PHE A 40 33.29 5.39 -15.99
C PHE A 40 34.10 5.41 -17.28
N GLU A 41 35.34 5.92 -17.21
CA GLU A 41 36.29 5.94 -18.32
C GLU A 41 36.59 4.54 -18.84
N THR A 42 36.78 3.58 -17.93
CA THR A 42 37.06 2.18 -18.27
C THR A 42 35.85 1.52 -18.94
N LEU A 43 34.65 1.68 -18.37
CA LEU A 43 33.40 1.11 -18.88
C LEU A 43 33.09 1.61 -20.30
N ASN A 44 33.21 2.92 -20.49
CA ASN A 44 32.84 3.58 -21.75
C ASN A 44 34.00 3.70 -22.74
N ARG A 45 35.22 3.30 -22.35
CA ARG A 45 36.45 3.38 -23.14
C ARG A 45 36.75 4.81 -23.60
N VAL A 46 36.67 5.75 -22.66
CA VAL A 46 36.89 7.18 -22.90
C VAL A 46 37.92 7.76 -21.94
N LYS A 47 38.38 8.97 -22.24
CA LYS A 47 39.15 9.82 -21.32
C LYS A 47 38.49 11.19 -21.27
N LEU A 48 38.15 11.64 -20.06
CA LEU A 48 37.48 12.92 -19.84
C LEU A 48 38.46 13.94 -19.24
N SER A 49 38.41 15.18 -19.73
CA SER A 49 39.07 16.30 -19.04
C SER A 49 38.40 16.54 -17.67
N GLU A 50 39.05 17.31 -16.78
CA GLU A 50 38.44 17.66 -15.49
C GLU A 50 37.14 18.48 -15.66
N SER A 51 37.12 19.37 -16.66
CA SER A 51 35.95 20.17 -17.00
C SER A 51 34.82 19.31 -17.60
N GLU A 52 35.14 18.39 -18.52
CA GLU A 52 34.18 17.41 -19.04
C GLU A 52 33.58 16.55 -17.93
N PHE A 53 34.40 16.06 -17.00
CA PHE A 53 33.93 15.26 -15.89
C PHE A 53 33.08 16.06 -14.90
N SER A 54 33.43 17.31 -14.60
CA SER A 54 32.60 18.18 -13.74
C SER A 54 31.22 18.40 -14.35
N ARG A 55 31.15 18.73 -15.65
CA ARG A 55 29.89 18.88 -16.38
C ARG A 55 29.07 17.60 -16.41
N LEU A 56 29.72 16.45 -16.64
CA LEU A 56 29.05 15.15 -16.59
C LEU A 56 28.43 14.92 -15.21
N LYS A 57 29.16 15.18 -14.13
CA LYS A 57 28.64 15.06 -12.75
C LYS A 57 27.42 15.96 -12.53
N GLU A 58 27.50 17.23 -12.92
CA GLU A 58 26.39 18.18 -12.80
C GLU A 58 25.15 17.74 -13.59
N GLU A 59 25.33 17.09 -14.75
CA GLU A 59 24.22 16.60 -15.57
C GLU A 59 23.58 15.33 -14.97
N ILE A 60 24.38 14.42 -14.42
CA ILE A 60 23.87 13.11 -13.94
C ILE A 60 23.37 13.14 -12.50
N ILE A 61 23.91 14.04 -11.65
CA ILE A 61 23.49 14.18 -10.26
C ILE A 61 22.19 14.98 -10.25
N GLN A 62 21.12 14.31 -9.83
CA GLN A 62 19.82 14.95 -9.70
C GLN A 62 19.14 14.53 -8.39
N PRO A 63 18.30 15.40 -7.83
CA PRO A 63 17.62 15.13 -6.56
C PRO A 63 16.45 14.14 -6.67
N ASP A 64 16.00 13.81 -7.89
CA ASP A 64 14.84 12.95 -8.13
C ASP A 64 15.26 11.48 -8.30
N GLU A 65 14.90 10.64 -7.32
CA GLU A 65 15.32 9.23 -7.28
C GLU A 65 14.77 8.43 -8.47
N PHE A 66 13.55 8.73 -8.92
CA PHE A 66 12.93 8.02 -10.03
C PHE A 66 13.65 8.34 -11.35
N LYS A 67 13.95 9.62 -11.57
CA LYS A 67 14.71 10.03 -12.75
C LYS A 67 16.15 9.51 -12.69
N ALA A 68 16.79 9.46 -11.51
CA ALA A 68 18.14 8.91 -11.36
C ALA A 68 18.17 7.41 -11.71
N ALA A 69 17.16 6.67 -11.25
CA ALA A 69 16.96 5.28 -11.60
C ALA A 69 16.71 5.05 -13.10
N LYS A 70 16.03 5.98 -13.78
CA LYS A 70 15.82 5.96 -15.24
C LYS A 70 17.13 6.24 -15.99
N LEU A 71 17.88 7.25 -15.56
CA LEU A 71 19.20 7.60 -16.12
C LEU A 71 20.20 6.44 -16.00
N LEU A 72 20.21 5.76 -14.84
CA LEU A 72 21.06 4.60 -14.56
C LEU A 72 20.88 3.47 -15.59
N ARG A 73 19.63 3.22 -16.02
CA ARG A 73 19.26 2.09 -16.88
C ARG A 73 19.19 2.41 -18.36
N ASN A 74 19.52 3.64 -18.75
CA ASN A 74 19.46 4.10 -20.14
C ASN A 74 20.84 4.29 -20.75
N ARG A 75 20.87 4.27 -22.08
CA ARG A 75 22.01 4.80 -22.83
C ARG A 75 21.82 6.31 -22.96
N ASN A 76 22.81 7.05 -22.50
CA ASN A 76 22.74 8.50 -22.35
C ASN A 76 23.70 9.18 -23.34
N THR A 77 23.49 10.47 -23.59
CA THR A 77 24.32 11.28 -24.48
C THR A 77 24.93 12.43 -23.70
N PHE A 78 26.24 12.60 -23.77
CA PHE A 78 26.96 13.74 -23.20
C PHE A 78 27.72 14.45 -24.32
N TYR A 79 27.60 15.78 -24.43
CA TYR A 79 28.34 16.54 -25.44
C TYR A 79 29.70 16.97 -24.90
N ARG A 80 30.76 16.52 -25.56
CA ARG A 80 32.14 16.86 -25.23
C ARG A 80 32.45 18.34 -25.50
N GLU A 81 33.60 18.81 -25.03
CA GLU A 81 34.03 20.20 -25.26
C GLU A 81 34.20 20.56 -26.73
N ASP A 82 34.56 19.58 -27.57
CA ASP A 82 34.67 19.73 -29.03
C ASP A 82 33.32 19.61 -29.76
N GLY A 83 32.20 19.49 -29.03
CA GLY A 83 30.85 19.34 -29.56
C GLY A 83 30.51 17.92 -30.03
N THR A 84 31.42 16.94 -29.90
CA THR A 84 31.13 15.56 -30.29
C THR A 84 30.22 14.87 -29.28
N PRO A 85 29.18 14.13 -29.73
CA PRO A 85 28.30 13.40 -28.82
C PRO A 85 28.97 12.10 -28.34
N LEU A 86 29.14 11.97 -27.02
CA LEU A 86 29.52 10.73 -26.35
C LEU A 86 28.28 9.94 -25.93
N GLN A 87 28.09 8.76 -26.52
CA GLN A 87 27.09 7.80 -26.07
C GLN A 87 27.66 6.94 -24.94
N TYR A 88 27.07 7.01 -23.75
CA TYR A 88 27.59 6.31 -22.57
C TYR A 88 26.52 5.52 -21.84
N THR A 89 26.98 4.60 -21.00
CA THR A 89 26.16 3.88 -20.02
C THR A 89 26.80 4.01 -18.64
N LEU A 90 25.96 4.01 -17.59
CA LEU A 90 26.41 4.03 -16.21
C LEU A 90 26.60 2.61 -15.65
N VAL A 91 25.75 1.69 -16.08
CA VAL A 91 25.88 0.26 -15.81
C VAL A 91 25.60 -0.57 -17.06
N ASN A 92 26.20 -1.76 -17.12
CA ASN A 92 25.88 -2.75 -18.13
C ASN A 92 24.57 -3.46 -17.76
N ILE A 93 23.51 -3.12 -18.47
CA ILE A 93 22.16 -3.70 -18.27
C ILE A 93 21.92 -4.98 -19.07
N LYS A 94 22.79 -5.30 -20.05
CA LYS A 94 22.66 -6.49 -20.91
C LYS A 94 23.49 -7.65 -20.40
N ASP A 95 24.77 -7.39 -20.13
CA ASP A 95 25.71 -8.33 -19.53
C ASP A 95 26.04 -7.84 -18.10
N TRP A 96 25.06 -7.85 -17.20
CA TRP A 96 25.22 -7.25 -15.86
C TRP A 96 26.32 -7.91 -15.01
N CYS A 97 26.69 -9.16 -15.31
CA CYS A 97 27.84 -9.84 -14.71
C CYS A 97 29.19 -9.17 -15.04
N LYS A 98 29.28 -8.39 -16.13
CA LYS A 98 30.50 -7.70 -16.57
C LYS A 98 30.68 -6.33 -15.93
N ASN A 99 29.75 -5.88 -15.09
CA ASN A 99 29.99 -4.70 -14.26
C ASN A 99 31.15 -4.98 -13.30
N ASP A 100 31.85 -3.91 -12.90
CA ASP A 100 32.78 -3.98 -11.80
C ASP A 100 32.04 -3.80 -10.47
N PHE A 101 32.43 -4.56 -9.45
CA PHE A 101 31.75 -4.63 -8.16
C PHE A 101 32.75 -4.37 -7.04
N GLU A 102 32.51 -3.30 -6.29
CA GLU A 102 33.37 -2.87 -5.20
C GLU A 102 32.56 -2.76 -3.91
N VAL A 103 33.22 -2.96 -2.78
CA VAL A 103 32.64 -2.73 -1.45
C VAL A 103 33.45 -1.66 -0.74
N ILE A 104 32.74 -0.69 -0.15
CA ILE A 104 33.30 0.35 0.71
C ILE A 104 32.56 0.33 2.05
N ASN A 105 33.17 0.90 3.08
CA ASN A 105 32.57 0.95 4.40
C ASN A 105 32.87 2.27 5.12
N GLN A 106 32.00 2.64 6.06
CA GLN A 106 32.08 3.86 6.86
C GLN A 106 32.26 5.11 5.97
N LEU A 107 31.54 5.18 4.85
CA LEU A 107 31.57 6.36 3.98
C LEU A 107 30.99 7.54 4.77
N ARG A 108 31.70 8.66 4.77
CA ARG A 108 31.23 9.92 5.34
C ARG A 108 31.06 10.93 4.22
N ILE A 109 29.82 11.30 3.94
CA ILE A 109 29.53 12.43 3.06
C ILE A 109 29.16 13.58 3.97
N ASN A 110 30.18 14.38 4.29
CA ASN A 110 29.96 15.68 4.89
C ASN A 110 29.36 16.56 3.81
N THR A 111 28.09 16.87 3.92
CA THR A 111 27.57 18.11 3.34
C THR A 111 27.68 19.20 4.38
N GLU A 112 27.52 20.47 4.00
CA GLU A 112 27.79 21.62 4.89
C GLU A 112 27.11 21.49 6.27
N ASP A 113 26.00 20.73 6.36
CA ASP A 113 25.19 20.54 7.58
C ASP A 113 24.95 19.08 8.03
N SER A 114 25.53 18.05 7.38
CA SER A 114 25.27 16.64 7.75
C SER A 114 26.54 15.80 7.96
N SER A 115 26.53 14.92 8.96
CA SER A 115 27.63 14.01 9.30
C SER A 115 27.18 12.54 9.23
N HIS A 116 26.56 12.16 8.11
CA HIS A 116 26.09 10.79 7.91
C HIS A 116 27.25 9.80 7.79
N ARG A 117 27.11 8.67 8.49
CA ARG A 117 28.01 7.53 8.39
C ARG A 117 27.21 6.35 7.87
N TYR A 118 27.63 5.82 6.73
CA TYR A 118 27.02 4.65 6.10
C TYR A 118 27.88 3.41 6.39
N ASP A 119 27.28 2.35 6.93
CA ASP A 119 28.03 1.16 7.35
C ASP A 119 28.74 0.50 6.16
N VAL A 120 27.98 -0.03 5.19
CA VAL A 120 28.53 -0.66 3.99
C VAL A 120 27.79 -0.18 2.75
N ILE A 121 28.54 0.18 1.70
CA ILE A 121 27.99 0.54 0.40
C ILE A 121 28.61 -0.34 -0.67
N LEU A 122 27.79 -0.88 -1.56
CA LEU A 122 28.24 -1.60 -2.75
C LEU A 122 28.23 -0.65 -3.95
N LEU A 123 29.38 -0.57 -4.62
CA LEU A 123 29.56 0.21 -5.84
C LEU A 123 29.49 -0.70 -7.06
N LEU A 124 28.73 -0.29 -8.07
CA LEU A 124 28.76 -0.90 -9.40
C LEU A 124 29.33 0.13 -10.38
N ASN A 125 30.47 -0.21 -11.00
CA ASN A 125 31.25 0.71 -11.84
C ASN A 125 31.52 2.07 -11.14
N GLY A 126 31.81 2.03 -9.84
CA GLY A 126 32.08 3.22 -9.02
C GLY A 126 30.85 4.01 -8.59
N LEU A 127 29.63 3.64 -9.00
CA LEU A 127 28.38 4.25 -8.53
C LEU A 127 27.84 3.55 -7.28
N PRO A 128 27.43 4.28 -6.23
CA PRO A 128 26.79 3.70 -5.06
C PRO A 128 25.34 3.30 -5.36
N LEU A 129 25.06 2.00 -5.42
CA LEU A 129 23.74 1.48 -5.77
C LEU A 129 23.05 0.72 -4.65
N VAL A 130 23.82 0.19 -3.69
CA VAL A 130 23.28 -0.55 -2.54
C VAL A 130 23.88 -0.03 -1.26
N GLN A 131 23.04 0.30 -0.30
CA GLN A 131 23.43 0.60 1.07
C GLN A 131 22.96 -0.53 1.97
N ILE A 132 23.88 -1.01 2.82
CA ILE A 132 23.62 -2.05 3.81
C ILE A 132 23.81 -1.41 5.18
N GLU A 133 22.74 -1.35 5.95
CA GLU A 133 22.75 -0.89 7.34
C GLU A 133 22.71 -2.11 8.27
N LEU A 134 23.63 -2.16 9.23
CA LEU A 134 23.76 -3.29 10.15
C LEU A 134 23.33 -2.88 11.55
N LYS A 135 22.80 -3.83 12.30
CA LYS A 135 22.49 -3.69 13.72
C LYS A 135 22.90 -4.94 14.49
N THR A 136 23.00 -4.79 15.81
CA THR A 136 23.18 -5.94 16.71
C THR A 136 21.90 -6.79 16.78
N PHE A 137 22.03 -8.05 17.22
CA PHE A 137 20.93 -9.04 17.22
C PHE A 137 19.64 -8.59 17.94
N GLU A 138 19.78 -7.75 18.97
CA GLU A 138 18.68 -7.33 19.85
C GLU A 138 17.84 -6.20 19.23
N ILE A 139 18.39 -5.50 18.23
CA ILE A 139 17.75 -4.36 17.60
C ILE A 139 16.87 -4.84 16.44
N SER A 140 15.65 -4.31 16.39
CA SER A 140 14.73 -4.53 15.28
C SER A 140 15.26 -3.90 13.99
N PRO A 141 15.28 -4.62 12.86
CA PRO A 141 15.66 -4.04 11.57
C PRO A 141 14.79 -2.84 11.14
N ARG A 142 13.58 -2.67 11.70
CA ARG A 142 12.76 -1.46 11.48
C ARG A 142 13.47 -0.17 11.92
N ARG A 143 14.31 -0.22 12.97
CA ARG A 143 15.10 0.95 13.38
C ARG A 143 16.12 1.36 12.34
N ALA A 144 16.80 0.40 11.73
CA ALA A 144 17.70 0.68 10.60
C ALA A 144 16.94 1.30 9.41
N MET A 145 15.69 0.88 9.16
CA MET A 145 14.85 1.49 8.12
C MET A 145 14.47 2.93 8.46
N GLN A 146 14.12 3.20 9.72
CA GLN A 146 13.81 4.54 10.20
C GLN A 146 15.04 5.46 10.05
N GLN A 147 16.22 5.00 10.46
CA GLN A 147 17.48 5.74 10.30
C GLN A 147 17.76 6.11 8.83
N ILE A 148 17.48 5.19 7.88
CA ILE A 148 17.61 5.48 6.45
C ILE A 148 16.64 6.60 6.03
N VAL A 149 15.40 6.57 6.52
CA VAL A 149 14.42 7.61 6.21
C VAL A 149 14.81 8.95 6.83
N ASP A 150 15.34 8.95 8.04
CA ASP A 150 15.85 10.15 8.70
C ASP A 150 17.01 10.74 7.88
N TYR A 151 18.00 9.92 7.47
CA TYR A 151 19.09 10.38 6.61
C TYR A 151 18.61 10.94 5.27
N LYS A 152 17.54 10.38 4.69
CA LYS A 152 16.95 10.87 3.44
C LYS A 152 16.18 12.19 3.62
N ASN A 153 15.59 12.39 4.80
CA ASN A 153 14.85 13.60 5.15
C ASN A 153 15.76 14.71 5.67
N ASP A 154 16.95 14.36 6.13
CA ASP A 154 17.96 15.31 6.59
C ASP A 154 18.33 16.31 5.50
N VAL A 155 18.60 17.52 5.97
CA VAL A 155 19.02 18.65 5.17
C VAL A 155 20.32 18.34 4.46
N GLY A 156 20.38 18.66 3.17
CA GLY A 156 21.64 18.60 2.45
C GLY A 156 22.18 17.17 2.36
N ASN A 157 21.37 16.14 2.62
CA ASN A 157 21.79 14.76 2.55
C ASN A 157 22.47 14.43 1.22
N GLY A 158 23.40 13.48 1.25
CA GLY A 158 24.15 13.09 0.07
C GLY A 158 23.27 12.53 -1.05
N TYR A 159 22.07 11.99 -0.76
CA TYR A 159 21.20 11.36 -1.76
C TYR A 159 20.67 12.36 -2.80
N LYS A 160 20.66 13.66 -2.52
CA LYS A 160 20.13 14.67 -3.46
C LYS A 160 21.20 15.43 -4.25
N ASN A 161 22.42 15.49 -3.73
CA ASN A 161 23.47 16.41 -4.23
C ASN A 161 24.83 15.72 -4.50
N SER A 162 24.87 14.39 -4.43
CA SER A 162 26.07 13.59 -4.69
C SER A 162 25.72 12.34 -5.50
N LEU A 163 26.73 11.51 -5.82
CA LEU A 163 26.52 10.23 -6.50
C LEU A 163 25.59 9.26 -5.75
N LEU A 164 25.31 9.48 -4.46
CA LEU A 164 24.30 8.71 -3.71
C LEU A 164 22.87 8.86 -4.28
N CYS A 165 22.59 9.82 -5.15
CA CYS A 165 21.30 9.89 -5.86
C CYS A 165 21.00 8.62 -6.68
N PHE A 166 22.04 7.85 -7.03
CA PHE A 166 21.88 6.57 -7.72
C PHE A 166 21.56 5.40 -6.80
N MET A 167 21.46 5.59 -5.48
CA MET A 167 21.08 4.52 -4.56
C MET A 167 19.78 3.85 -5.02
N GLN A 168 19.80 2.54 -5.24
CA GLN A 168 18.67 1.78 -5.75
C GLN A 168 18.02 0.93 -4.66
N LEU A 169 18.86 0.31 -3.83
CA LEU A 169 18.45 -0.72 -2.89
C LEU A 169 19.00 -0.43 -1.50
N PHE A 170 18.13 -0.48 -0.51
CA PHE A 170 18.50 -0.52 0.89
C PHE A 170 18.38 -1.94 1.40
N ILE A 171 19.38 -2.38 2.14
CA ILE A 171 19.40 -3.67 2.83
C ILE A 171 19.62 -3.37 4.31
N VAL A 172 18.81 -3.95 5.17
CA VAL A 172 18.96 -3.81 6.62
C VAL A 172 19.07 -5.19 7.25
N SER A 173 20.04 -5.39 8.14
CA SER A 173 20.23 -6.68 8.78
C SER A 173 20.67 -6.56 10.23
N ASN A 174 20.12 -7.42 11.08
CA ASN A 174 20.65 -7.68 12.42
C ASN A 174 21.36 -9.04 12.50
N ARG A 175 21.92 -9.48 11.36
CA ARG A 175 22.53 -10.80 11.10
C ARG A 175 21.54 -11.96 11.01
N SER A 176 20.52 -12.01 11.87
CA SER A 176 19.51 -13.10 11.85
C SER A 176 18.39 -12.83 10.85
N ASN A 177 17.99 -11.57 10.74
CA ASN A 177 16.93 -11.10 9.87
C ASN A 177 17.47 -10.04 8.93
N THR A 178 17.30 -10.27 7.63
CA THR A 178 17.73 -9.38 6.57
C THR A 178 16.53 -9.01 5.72
N TYR A 179 16.34 -7.71 5.54
CA TYR A 179 15.27 -7.14 4.75
C TYR A 179 15.85 -6.23 3.68
N TYR A 180 15.13 -6.06 2.58
CA TYR A 180 15.51 -5.13 1.52
C TYR A 180 14.31 -4.40 0.94
N PHE A 181 14.54 -3.19 0.44
CA PHE A 181 13.52 -2.33 -0.17
C PHE A 181 14.15 -1.33 -1.15
N ALA A 182 13.36 -0.85 -2.12
CA ALA A 182 13.83 0.12 -3.11
C ALA A 182 13.94 1.54 -2.53
N ASN A 183 14.83 2.35 -3.08
CA ASN A 183 14.90 3.78 -2.83
C ASN A 183 13.86 4.53 -3.70
N ASN A 184 12.88 5.19 -3.09
CA ASN A 184 11.83 5.94 -3.77
C ASN A 184 11.63 7.31 -3.09
N ARG A 185 10.83 8.20 -3.68
CA ARG A 185 10.53 9.54 -3.13
C ARG A 185 9.79 9.49 -1.80
N ASN A 186 9.99 10.48 -0.93
CA ASN A 186 9.42 10.56 0.42
C ASN A 186 7.90 10.36 0.51
N GLN A 187 7.12 10.78 -0.49
CA GLN A 187 5.67 10.51 -0.55
C GLN A 187 5.32 9.00 -0.55
N HIS A 188 6.30 8.15 -0.89
CA HIS A 188 6.24 6.70 -0.86
C HIS A 188 7.09 6.11 0.32
N PHE A 189 7.68 6.93 1.20
CA PHE A 189 8.45 6.59 2.43
C PHE A 189 7.93 7.44 3.60
N ILE A 190 6.84 7.01 4.22
CA ILE A 190 6.31 7.74 5.37
C ILE A 190 6.24 6.80 6.57
N PHE A 191 7.09 7.06 7.57
CA PHE A 191 7.01 6.48 8.92
C PHE A 191 6.24 7.44 9.84
N ASN A 192 4.94 7.66 9.56
CA ASN A 192 4.03 8.48 10.37
C ASN A 192 2.79 7.68 10.81
N ALA A 193 1.82 8.35 11.43
CA ALA A 193 0.56 7.75 11.93
C ALA A 193 -0.26 6.99 10.85
N ASP A 194 0.00 7.25 9.56
CA ASP A 194 -0.67 6.60 8.44
C ASP A 194 0.00 5.27 8.03
N GLU A 195 1.26 5.04 8.44
CA GLU A 195 2.16 3.94 8.02
C GLU A 195 1.80 3.40 6.63
N GLN A 196 2.05 4.21 5.59
CA GLN A 196 2.00 3.68 4.23
C GLN A 196 3.24 2.79 4.04
N PHE A 197 3.07 1.49 4.33
CA PHE A 197 4.15 0.51 4.31
C PHE A 197 4.93 0.56 2.99
N LEU A 198 6.23 0.77 3.12
CA LEU A 198 7.20 0.36 2.11
C LEU A 198 6.97 -1.12 1.79
N PRO A 199 7.04 -1.54 0.52
CA PRO A 199 7.25 -2.95 0.25
C PRO A 199 8.64 -3.33 0.78
N ILE A 200 8.67 -3.92 1.97
CA ILE A 200 9.87 -4.45 2.61
C ILE A 200 9.84 -5.96 2.41
N TYR A 201 10.94 -6.51 1.92
CA TYR A 201 10.98 -7.90 1.52
C TYR A 201 12.06 -8.68 2.26
N GLN A 202 11.76 -9.94 2.52
CA GLN A 202 12.76 -10.95 2.85
C GLN A 202 13.02 -11.80 1.61
N TYR A 203 14.27 -12.21 1.44
CA TYR A 203 14.63 -13.10 0.35
C TYR A 203 14.18 -14.54 0.64
N ALA A 204 14.00 -15.33 -0.42
CA ALA A 204 13.56 -16.70 -0.33
C ALA A 204 14.14 -17.51 -1.49
N ASP A 205 14.14 -18.83 -1.37
CA ASP A 205 14.46 -19.74 -2.48
C ASP A 205 13.23 -20.01 -3.38
N ASP A 206 13.42 -20.85 -4.40
CA ASP A 206 12.43 -21.26 -5.40
C ASP A 206 11.25 -22.05 -4.80
N LYS A 207 11.37 -22.50 -3.55
CA LYS A 207 10.32 -23.16 -2.78
C LYS A 207 9.72 -22.23 -1.73
N ASN A 208 9.93 -20.93 -1.88
CA ASN A 208 9.45 -19.87 -0.98
C ASN A 208 10.01 -19.95 0.45
N LYS A 209 11.06 -20.76 0.70
CA LYS A 209 11.66 -20.86 2.03
C LYS A 209 12.53 -19.63 2.29
N LYS A 210 12.28 -18.97 3.43
CA LYS A 210 12.98 -17.73 3.80
C LYS A 210 14.49 -17.91 3.98
N ILE A 211 15.23 -16.94 3.45
CA ILE A 211 16.67 -16.78 3.62
C ILE A 211 16.90 -15.47 4.37
N THR A 212 16.83 -15.53 5.70
CA THR A 212 16.86 -14.34 6.57
C THR A 212 18.27 -14.02 7.10
N ALA A 213 19.09 -15.06 7.32
CA ALA A 213 20.43 -14.90 7.87
C ALA A 213 21.36 -14.21 6.85
N LEU A 214 22.12 -13.21 7.33
CA LEU A 214 22.95 -12.34 6.50
C LEU A 214 24.00 -13.10 5.67
N ASP A 215 24.58 -14.16 6.23
CA ASP A 215 25.58 -15.01 5.56
C ASP A 215 24.99 -15.75 4.35
N LYS A 216 23.80 -16.32 4.52
CA LYS A 216 23.08 -17.04 3.44
C LYS A 216 22.53 -16.05 2.42
N PHE A 217 22.00 -14.92 2.88
CA PHE A 217 21.52 -13.84 2.03
C PHE A 217 22.66 -13.31 1.16
N THR A 218 23.82 -13.02 1.75
CA THR A 218 25.00 -12.54 1.02
C THR A 218 25.45 -13.54 -0.04
N SER A 219 25.47 -14.84 0.28
CA SER A 219 25.83 -15.92 -0.66
C SER A 219 24.91 -16.03 -1.88
N LYS A 220 23.63 -15.63 -1.75
CA LYS A 220 22.61 -15.82 -2.78
C LYS A 220 22.27 -14.52 -3.49
N PHE A 221 21.88 -13.51 -2.74
CA PHE A 221 21.37 -12.24 -3.26
C PHE A 221 22.49 -11.28 -3.67
N LEU A 222 23.55 -11.17 -2.86
CA LEU A 222 24.69 -10.27 -3.12
C LEU A 222 25.76 -10.91 -4.02
N ALA A 223 25.51 -12.09 -4.58
CA ALA A 223 26.34 -12.61 -5.65
C ALA A 223 26.33 -11.64 -6.83
N LYS A 224 27.51 -11.28 -7.38
CA LYS A 224 27.67 -10.22 -8.39
C LYS A 224 26.64 -10.27 -9.52
N CYS A 225 26.49 -11.42 -10.15
CA CYS A 225 25.53 -11.61 -11.23
C CYS A 225 24.08 -11.44 -10.75
N THR A 226 23.72 -12.02 -9.60
CA THR A 226 22.37 -11.92 -9.04
C THR A 226 22.01 -10.48 -8.67
N LEU A 227 22.93 -9.75 -8.02
CA LEU A 227 22.71 -8.34 -7.70
C LEU A 227 22.62 -7.47 -8.96
N GLY A 228 23.52 -7.70 -9.92
CA GLY A 228 23.49 -7.00 -11.20
C GLY A 228 22.19 -7.24 -11.97
N GLU A 229 21.68 -8.48 -11.92
CA GLU A 229 20.41 -8.84 -12.54
C GLU A 229 19.23 -8.20 -11.82
N MET A 230 19.23 -8.21 -10.48
CA MET A 230 18.21 -7.56 -9.67
C MET A 230 18.06 -6.08 -10.07
N ILE A 231 19.17 -5.33 -10.06
CA ILE A 231 19.17 -3.90 -10.36
C ILE A 231 18.74 -3.63 -11.81
N SER A 232 19.25 -4.43 -12.76
CA SER A 232 19.07 -4.18 -14.19
C SER A 232 17.73 -4.70 -14.73
N ARG A 233 17.25 -5.84 -14.22
CA ARG A 233 16.06 -6.54 -14.73
C ARG A 233 14.91 -6.53 -13.75
N TYR A 234 15.10 -6.85 -12.48
CA TYR A 234 13.97 -7.14 -11.57
C TYR A 234 13.52 -5.97 -10.68
N MET A 235 14.15 -4.80 -10.82
CA MET A 235 13.60 -3.52 -10.35
C MET A 235 12.78 -2.88 -11.47
N VAL A 236 11.49 -2.68 -11.22
CA VAL A 236 10.50 -2.16 -12.18
C VAL A 236 10.24 -0.68 -11.90
N LEU A 237 10.37 0.16 -12.93
CA LEU A 237 10.01 1.57 -12.88
C LEU A 237 8.54 1.73 -13.28
N VAL A 238 7.74 2.32 -12.41
CA VAL A 238 6.32 2.65 -12.59
C VAL A 238 6.24 4.14 -12.91
N GLU A 239 6.11 4.47 -14.20
CA GLU A 239 6.22 5.84 -14.73
C GLU A 239 5.13 6.77 -14.20
N THR A 240 3.87 6.30 -14.16
CA THR A 240 2.72 7.12 -13.72
C THR A 240 2.74 7.45 -12.24
N GLU A 241 3.28 6.55 -11.41
CA GLU A 241 3.40 6.74 -9.96
C GLU A 241 4.77 7.31 -9.56
N GLN A 242 5.70 7.41 -10.53
CA GLN A 242 7.11 7.75 -10.33
C GLN A 242 7.72 6.93 -9.19
N LYS A 243 7.50 5.61 -9.24
CA LYS A 243 7.84 4.63 -8.20
C LYS A 243 8.67 3.48 -8.75
N ILE A 244 9.55 2.92 -7.93
CA ILE A 244 10.45 1.81 -8.18
C ILE A 244 9.96 0.63 -7.34
N LEU A 245 9.66 -0.49 -7.97
CA LEU A 245 9.24 -1.71 -7.29
C LEU A 245 10.33 -2.77 -7.47
N VAL A 246 10.76 -3.39 -6.37
CA VAL A 246 11.56 -4.62 -6.46
C VAL A 246 10.61 -5.79 -6.60
N MET A 247 10.84 -6.66 -7.59
CA MET A 247 10.11 -7.92 -7.68
C MET A 247 10.47 -8.83 -6.50
N ARG A 248 9.46 -9.52 -5.99
CA ARG A 248 9.60 -10.48 -4.90
C ARG A 248 10.22 -11.78 -5.41
N PRO A 249 10.89 -12.59 -4.56
CA PRO A 249 11.60 -13.79 -5.00
C PRO A 249 10.72 -14.74 -5.83
N TYR A 250 9.52 -15.05 -5.36
CA TYR A 250 8.58 -15.93 -6.08
C TYR A 250 8.15 -15.39 -7.45
N GLN A 251 8.15 -14.06 -7.64
CA GLN A 251 7.85 -13.42 -8.92
C GLN A 251 9.03 -13.61 -9.88
N ILE A 252 10.26 -13.44 -9.37
CA ILE A 252 11.50 -13.64 -10.13
C ILE A 252 11.58 -15.10 -10.59
N TYR A 253 11.40 -16.06 -9.68
CA TYR A 253 11.43 -17.48 -10.03
C TYR A 253 10.33 -17.89 -11.01
N ALA A 254 9.13 -17.30 -10.92
CA ALA A 254 8.09 -17.52 -11.92
C ALA A 254 8.49 -17.01 -13.31
N VAL A 255 9.08 -15.81 -13.40
CA VAL A 255 9.59 -15.25 -14.65
C VAL A 255 10.72 -16.12 -15.22
N GLU A 256 11.70 -16.50 -14.40
CA GLU A 256 12.79 -17.38 -14.79
C GLU A 256 12.27 -18.74 -15.29
N ALA A 257 11.29 -19.33 -14.60
CA ALA A 257 10.70 -20.60 -14.99
C ALA A 257 10.01 -20.54 -16.36
N ILE A 258 9.30 -19.44 -16.67
CA ILE A 258 8.70 -19.21 -17.99
C ILE A 258 9.78 -19.01 -19.06
N VAL A 259 10.75 -18.12 -18.82
CA VAL A 259 11.83 -17.83 -19.76
C VAL A 259 12.62 -19.10 -20.08
N ASN A 260 12.99 -19.88 -19.07
CA ASN A 260 13.69 -21.16 -19.25
C ASN A 260 12.80 -22.18 -20.00
N CYS A 261 11.50 -22.24 -19.72
CA CYS A 261 10.58 -23.10 -20.47
C CYS A 261 10.51 -22.74 -21.96
N ILE A 262 10.61 -21.44 -22.29
CA ILE A 262 10.72 -20.96 -23.67
C ILE A 262 12.10 -21.31 -24.24
N ASP A 263 13.19 -20.99 -23.57
CA ASP A 263 14.52 -21.20 -24.16
C ASP A 263 14.84 -22.68 -24.38
N GLU A 264 14.35 -23.56 -23.50
CA GLU A 264 14.50 -25.03 -23.60
C GLU A 264 13.38 -25.71 -24.40
N ASN A 265 12.37 -24.96 -24.84
CA ASN A 265 11.20 -25.46 -25.58
C ASN A 265 10.46 -26.61 -24.86
N ARG A 266 10.19 -26.45 -23.55
CA ARG A 266 9.57 -27.48 -22.69
C ARG A 266 8.04 -27.58 -22.76
N GLY A 267 7.39 -26.92 -23.73
CA GLY A 267 5.93 -26.94 -23.91
C GLY A 267 5.22 -25.77 -23.21
N ASN A 268 3.99 -25.99 -22.76
CA ASN A 268 3.18 -24.98 -22.07
C ASN A 268 3.48 -24.97 -20.56
N GLY A 269 2.97 -23.95 -19.84
CA GLY A 269 3.02 -23.97 -18.38
C GLY A 269 2.04 -23.00 -17.72
N TYR A 270 1.87 -23.11 -16.41
CA TYR A 270 1.13 -22.13 -15.62
C TYR A 270 1.84 -21.79 -14.31
N ILE A 271 1.56 -20.58 -13.82
CA ILE A 271 2.04 -20.04 -12.57
C ILE A 271 0.85 -19.93 -11.62
N TRP A 272 0.93 -20.67 -10.51
CA TRP A 272 -0.06 -20.60 -9.44
C TRP A 272 0.40 -19.61 -8.37
N HIS A 273 -0.01 -18.37 -8.48
CA HIS A 273 0.30 -17.31 -7.53
C HIS A 273 -1.00 -16.76 -6.95
N THR A 274 -1.21 -16.87 -5.64
CA THR A 274 -2.48 -16.53 -4.98
C THR A 274 -3.02 -15.14 -5.35
N THR A 275 -4.33 -14.95 -5.26
CA THR A 275 -4.95 -13.66 -5.51
C THR A 275 -4.32 -12.56 -4.67
N GLY A 276 -3.89 -11.49 -5.33
CA GLY A 276 -3.25 -10.36 -4.67
C GLY A 276 -1.74 -10.42 -4.46
N SER A 277 -1.09 -11.51 -4.84
CA SER A 277 0.38 -11.65 -4.82
C SER A 277 1.15 -10.84 -5.88
N GLY A 278 0.47 -10.06 -6.74
CA GLY A 278 1.13 -9.30 -7.82
C GLY A 278 1.33 -10.09 -9.13
N LYS A 279 0.37 -10.93 -9.50
CA LYS A 279 0.37 -11.67 -10.79
C LYS A 279 0.54 -10.75 -11.99
N THR A 280 -0.26 -9.69 -12.08
CA THR A 280 -0.23 -8.74 -13.21
C THR A 280 1.13 -8.08 -13.39
N LEU A 281 1.83 -7.71 -12.30
CA LEU A 281 3.21 -7.21 -12.37
C LEU A 281 4.17 -8.28 -12.92
N THR A 282 4.03 -9.51 -12.46
CA THR A 282 4.89 -10.64 -12.84
C THR A 282 4.71 -11.00 -14.31
N SER A 283 3.46 -11.10 -14.75
CA SER A 283 3.08 -11.45 -16.11
C SER A 283 3.42 -10.33 -17.09
N PHE A 284 3.21 -9.06 -16.69
CA PHE A 284 3.71 -7.88 -17.39
C PHE A 284 5.22 -7.97 -17.59
N LYS A 285 5.98 -8.13 -16.51
CA LYS A 285 7.44 -8.12 -16.58
C LYS A 285 7.98 -9.25 -17.46
N THR A 286 7.38 -10.44 -17.34
CA THR A 286 7.68 -11.58 -18.21
C THR A 286 7.53 -11.17 -19.69
N SER A 287 6.40 -10.56 -20.06
CA SER A 287 6.16 -10.10 -21.44
C SER A 287 7.20 -9.08 -21.91
N THR A 288 7.60 -8.13 -21.06
CA THR A 288 8.62 -7.12 -21.40
C THR A 288 9.99 -7.75 -21.64
N LEU A 289 10.39 -8.74 -20.84
CA LEU A 289 11.67 -9.43 -21.00
C LEU A 289 11.70 -10.22 -22.32
N LEU A 290 10.57 -10.82 -22.69
CA LEU A 290 10.41 -11.55 -23.96
C LEU A 290 10.49 -10.66 -25.21
N LYS A 291 10.34 -9.34 -25.09
CA LYS A 291 10.55 -8.39 -26.20
C LYS A 291 11.94 -8.53 -26.81
N SER A 292 12.96 -8.81 -26.00
CA SER A 292 14.33 -8.98 -26.45
C SER A 292 14.71 -10.44 -26.77
N ASN A 293 13.83 -11.41 -26.52
CA ASN A 293 14.14 -12.83 -26.69
C ASN A 293 14.15 -13.21 -28.19
N PRO A 294 15.29 -13.67 -28.75
CA PRO A 294 15.40 -13.99 -30.18
C PRO A 294 14.68 -15.29 -30.58
N ASN A 295 14.31 -16.15 -29.62
CA ASN A 295 13.71 -17.45 -29.88
C ASN A 295 12.23 -17.36 -30.26
N ILE A 296 11.59 -16.19 -30.11
CA ILE A 296 10.16 -15.99 -30.37
C ILE A 296 9.94 -14.89 -31.41
N GLU A 297 8.89 -15.05 -32.22
CA GLU A 297 8.47 -14.07 -33.21
C GLU A 297 7.61 -12.98 -32.56
N LYS A 298 6.62 -13.39 -31.75
CA LYS A 298 5.67 -12.49 -31.09
C LYS A 298 5.34 -13.00 -29.68
N CYS A 299 5.06 -12.07 -28.77
CA CYS A 299 4.49 -12.34 -27.46
C CYS A 299 3.16 -11.60 -27.32
N LEU A 300 2.06 -12.32 -27.13
CA LEU A 300 0.75 -11.74 -26.85
C LEU A 300 0.45 -11.86 -25.37
N PHE A 301 0.25 -10.72 -24.72
CA PHE A 301 -0.34 -10.65 -23.40
C PHE A 301 -1.86 -10.56 -23.55
N VAL A 302 -2.54 -11.62 -23.14
CA VAL A 302 -3.98 -11.80 -23.37
C VAL A 302 -4.72 -11.64 -22.06
N VAL A 303 -5.60 -10.64 -22.00
CA VAL A 303 -6.51 -10.39 -20.88
C VAL A 303 -7.90 -10.91 -21.20
N ASP A 304 -8.57 -11.43 -20.17
CA ASP A 304 -9.85 -12.13 -20.33
C ASP A 304 -11.09 -11.20 -20.25
N ARG A 305 -11.03 -10.02 -19.59
CA ARG A 305 -12.20 -9.12 -19.39
C ARG A 305 -12.07 -7.76 -20.07
N LYS A 306 -13.20 -7.09 -20.33
CA LYS A 306 -13.29 -5.65 -20.67
C LYS A 306 -13.09 -4.70 -19.48
N ASP A 307 -13.63 -5.02 -18.30
CA ASP A 307 -13.40 -4.18 -17.10
C ASP A 307 -11.95 -4.27 -16.63
N LEU A 308 -11.40 -5.50 -16.68
CA LEU A 308 -9.97 -5.73 -16.52
C LEU A 308 -9.19 -5.15 -17.70
N ASP A 309 -9.74 -5.03 -18.91
CA ASP A 309 -9.06 -4.36 -20.04
C ASP A 309 -8.76 -2.91 -19.70
N ARG A 310 -9.66 -2.14 -19.07
CA ARG A 310 -9.31 -0.75 -18.69
C ARG A 310 -8.33 -0.67 -17.52
N GLN A 311 -8.55 -1.42 -16.45
CA GLN A 311 -7.63 -1.41 -15.30
C GLN A 311 -6.25 -1.96 -15.69
N THR A 312 -6.20 -3.07 -16.43
CA THR A 312 -4.96 -3.65 -16.95
C THR A 312 -4.33 -2.75 -18.00
N ARG A 313 -5.09 -2.05 -18.86
CA ARG A 313 -4.55 -1.00 -19.74
C ARG A 313 -3.90 0.11 -18.95
N LEU A 314 -4.58 0.62 -17.92
CA LEU A 314 -4.01 1.63 -17.04
C LEU A 314 -2.74 1.10 -16.39
N GLU A 315 -2.76 -0.10 -15.79
CA GLU A 315 -1.60 -0.79 -15.21
C GLU A 315 -0.46 -0.97 -16.23
N PHE A 316 -0.72 -1.48 -17.43
CA PHE A 316 0.30 -1.63 -18.48
C PHE A 316 0.87 -0.27 -18.93
N ASN A 317 0.00 0.74 -19.10
CA ASN A 317 0.43 2.10 -19.38
C ASN A 317 1.20 2.72 -18.21
N LYS A 318 1.00 2.28 -16.96
CA LYS A 318 1.85 2.68 -15.81
C LYS A 318 3.29 2.27 -16.01
N PHE A 319 3.54 1.12 -16.65
CA PHE A 319 4.88 0.58 -16.84
C PHE A 319 5.50 0.98 -18.19
N GLN A 320 4.67 1.18 -19.23
CA GLN A 320 5.11 1.70 -20.52
C GLN A 320 3.97 2.47 -21.20
N GLU A 321 4.07 3.80 -21.22
CA GLU A 321 3.09 4.68 -21.85
C GLU A 321 2.90 4.34 -23.35
N GLY A 322 1.63 4.26 -23.79
CA GLY A 322 1.27 3.92 -25.17
C GLY A 322 1.48 2.45 -25.56
N SER A 323 1.78 1.56 -24.60
CA SER A 323 1.95 0.12 -24.88
C SER A 323 0.64 -0.58 -25.25
N VAL A 324 -0.50 -0.04 -24.79
CA VAL A 324 -1.84 -0.57 -25.07
C VAL A 324 -2.72 0.52 -25.69
N GLU A 325 -3.27 0.24 -26.90
CA GLU A 325 -4.15 1.16 -27.60
C GLU A 325 -5.55 1.22 -26.98
N GLU A 326 -6.17 2.40 -26.99
CA GLU A 326 -7.57 2.60 -26.58
C GLU A 326 -8.58 1.98 -27.55
N ASN A 327 -8.16 1.71 -28.80
CA ASN A 327 -9.08 1.39 -29.88
C ASN A 327 -9.72 -0.01 -29.75
N THR A 328 -11.04 -0.03 -29.95
CA THR A 328 -11.89 -1.22 -29.96
C THR A 328 -11.75 -2.09 -31.22
N ASN A 329 -10.91 -1.70 -32.18
CA ASN A 329 -10.88 -2.31 -33.51
C ASN A 329 -9.86 -3.46 -33.64
N THR A 330 -10.34 -4.66 -33.99
CA THR A 330 -9.54 -5.85 -34.29
C THR A 330 -8.56 -5.65 -35.46
N GLU A 331 -8.85 -4.73 -36.39
CA GLU A 331 -7.94 -4.36 -37.49
C GLU A 331 -6.56 -3.92 -36.98
N SER A 332 -6.53 -3.12 -35.91
CA SER A 332 -5.26 -2.62 -35.35
C SER A 332 -4.42 -3.76 -34.77
N LEU A 333 -5.07 -4.71 -34.10
CA LEU A 333 -4.41 -5.93 -33.59
C LEU A 333 -3.75 -6.70 -34.73
N VAL A 334 -4.47 -6.95 -35.83
CA VAL A 334 -3.95 -7.67 -36.99
C VAL A 334 -2.77 -6.93 -37.62
N ARG A 335 -2.86 -5.61 -37.77
CA ARG A 335 -1.76 -4.76 -38.27
C ARG A 335 -0.50 -4.87 -37.39
N ARG A 336 -0.63 -4.81 -36.07
CA ARG A 336 0.50 -4.92 -35.13
C ARG A 336 1.10 -6.33 -35.10
N LEU A 337 0.26 -7.36 -35.21
CA LEU A 337 0.75 -8.74 -35.33
C LEU A 337 1.65 -8.92 -36.55
N LEU A 338 1.31 -8.30 -37.67
CA LEU A 338 2.10 -8.34 -38.90
C LEU A 338 3.28 -7.35 -38.93
N SER A 339 3.30 -6.36 -38.04
CA SER A 339 4.38 -5.37 -37.93
C SER A 339 5.70 -6.02 -37.51
N THR A 340 6.80 -5.59 -38.12
CA THR A 340 8.16 -6.01 -37.72
C THR A 340 8.82 -5.02 -36.77
N ASP A 341 8.11 -3.95 -36.37
CA ASP A 341 8.63 -2.98 -35.41
C ASP A 341 8.92 -3.69 -34.07
N TYR A 342 10.08 -3.36 -33.48
CA TYR A 342 10.45 -3.78 -32.13
C TYR A 342 9.37 -3.40 -31.12
N ALA A 343 8.70 -2.26 -31.30
CA ALA A 343 7.58 -1.83 -30.46
C ALA A 343 6.41 -2.83 -30.44
N ASP A 344 6.18 -3.53 -31.55
CA ASP A 344 5.06 -4.45 -31.78
C ASP A 344 5.42 -5.93 -31.55
N LYS A 345 6.60 -6.23 -31.02
CA LYS A 345 6.96 -7.60 -30.68
C LYS A 345 6.16 -8.16 -29.49
N VAL A 346 5.78 -7.28 -28.55
CA VAL A 346 4.89 -7.59 -27.44
C VAL A 346 3.59 -6.83 -27.64
N ILE A 347 2.46 -7.53 -27.64
CA ILE A 347 1.15 -6.95 -27.91
C ILE A 347 0.19 -7.33 -26.79
N VAL A 348 -0.49 -6.32 -26.25
CA VAL A 348 -1.57 -6.52 -25.27
C VAL A 348 -2.89 -6.56 -26.01
N THR A 349 -3.72 -7.57 -25.77
CA THR A 349 -5.02 -7.72 -26.39
C THR A 349 -6.00 -8.46 -25.49
N THR A 350 -7.29 -8.39 -25.80
CA THR A 350 -8.30 -9.23 -25.14
C THR A 350 -8.44 -10.57 -25.86
N ILE A 351 -8.86 -11.59 -25.12
CA ILE A 351 -9.15 -12.91 -25.68
C ILE A 351 -10.23 -12.84 -26.78
N GLN A 352 -11.22 -11.96 -26.64
CA GLN A 352 -12.29 -11.81 -27.62
C GLN A 352 -11.79 -11.17 -28.93
N LYS A 353 -10.94 -10.14 -28.86
CA LYS A 353 -10.33 -9.54 -30.07
C LYS A 353 -9.48 -10.57 -30.81
N LEU A 354 -8.73 -11.38 -30.06
CA LEU A 354 -7.95 -12.47 -30.62
C LEU A 354 -8.86 -13.53 -31.26
N GLY A 355 -9.95 -13.94 -30.60
CA GLY A 355 -10.95 -14.84 -31.17
C GLY A 355 -11.53 -14.33 -32.49
N ILE A 356 -11.91 -13.05 -32.56
CA ILE A 356 -12.40 -12.39 -33.79
C ILE A 356 -11.33 -12.36 -34.89
N ALA A 357 -10.06 -12.16 -34.53
CA ALA A 357 -8.94 -12.14 -35.48
C ALA A 357 -8.62 -13.52 -36.05
N LEU A 358 -8.89 -14.58 -35.31
CA LEU A 358 -8.64 -15.98 -35.69
C LEU A 358 -9.86 -16.67 -36.30
N ASP A 359 -11.05 -16.05 -36.26
CA ASP A 359 -12.27 -16.61 -36.86
C ASP A 359 -12.17 -16.65 -38.40
N PRO A 360 -12.17 -17.84 -39.03
CA PRO A 360 -12.10 -17.97 -40.48
C PRO A 360 -13.36 -17.46 -41.20
N LYS A 361 -14.48 -17.26 -40.48
CA LYS A 361 -15.74 -16.73 -41.05
C LYS A 361 -15.82 -15.20 -40.98
N ASN A 362 -14.80 -14.55 -40.45
CA ASN A 362 -14.79 -13.09 -40.32
C ASN A 362 -14.74 -12.42 -41.70
N LYS A 363 -15.65 -11.47 -41.94
CA LYS A 363 -15.79 -10.75 -43.23
C LYS A 363 -14.53 -9.99 -43.66
N ASN A 364 -13.63 -9.68 -42.74
CA ASN A 364 -12.40 -8.93 -43.01
C ASN A 364 -11.18 -9.85 -43.27
N ASN A 365 -11.39 -11.17 -43.35
CA ASN A 365 -10.38 -12.19 -43.67
C ASN A 365 -9.10 -12.09 -42.81
N TYR A 366 -9.26 -11.83 -41.51
CA TYR A 366 -8.13 -11.65 -40.59
C TYR A 366 -7.25 -12.89 -40.47
N ALA A 367 -7.85 -14.07 -40.36
CA ALA A 367 -7.12 -15.34 -40.27
C ALA A 367 -6.21 -15.56 -41.50
N GLU A 368 -6.68 -15.24 -42.71
CA GLU A 368 -5.87 -15.35 -43.94
C GLU A 368 -4.69 -14.40 -43.92
N ARG A 369 -4.89 -13.16 -43.44
CA ARG A 369 -3.82 -12.15 -43.32
C ARG A 369 -2.76 -12.56 -42.31
N LEU A 370 -3.14 -13.24 -41.23
CA LEU A 370 -2.24 -13.72 -40.18
C LEU A 370 -1.50 -15.02 -40.53
N ALA A 371 -1.81 -15.65 -41.67
CA ALA A 371 -1.18 -16.90 -42.12
C ALA A 371 0.36 -16.90 -42.09
N PRO A 372 1.09 -15.80 -42.38
CA PRO A 372 2.56 -15.76 -42.27
C PRO A 372 3.11 -16.05 -40.86
N LEU A 373 2.28 -15.90 -39.82
CA LEU A 373 2.66 -16.16 -38.42
C LEU A 373 2.31 -17.58 -37.95
N LYS A 374 1.57 -18.36 -38.74
CA LYS A 374 1.05 -19.69 -38.37
C LYS A 374 2.14 -20.64 -37.85
N ASP A 375 3.23 -20.77 -38.61
CA ASP A 375 4.32 -21.69 -38.28
C ASP A 375 5.40 -21.05 -37.39
N LYS A 376 5.22 -19.78 -37.02
CA LYS A 376 6.16 -19.05 -36.18
C LYS A 376 5.95 -19.40 -34.71
N ARG A 377 7.01 -19.24 -33.92
CA ARG A 377 6.93 -19.42 -32.46
C ARG A 377 6.33 -18.18 -31.81
N VAL A 378 5.05 -18.27 -31.46
CA VAL A 378 4.30 -17.21 -30.79
C VAL A 378 4.05 -17.62 -29.34
N VAL A 379 4.35 -16.73 -28.40
CA VAL A 379 4.10 -16.94 -26.98
C VAL A 379 2.83 -16.22 -26.57
N PHE A 380 1.96 -16.88 -25.84
CA PHE A 380 0.77 -16.27 -25.23
C PHE A 380 0.91 -16.31 -23.71
N ILE A 381 0.78 -15.15 -23.08
CA ILE A 381 0.73 -15.02 -21.62
C ILE A 381 -0.68 -14.58 -21.26
N PHE A 382 -1.38 -15.38 -20.48
CA PHE A 382 -2.72 -15.10 -20.01
C PHE A 382 -2.68 -14.69 -18.53
N ASP A 383 -3.45 -13.68 -18.14
CA ASP A 383 -3.64 -13.30 -16.73
C ASP A 383 -5.05 -13.71 -16.26
N GLU A 384 -5.15 -14.27 -15.04
CA GLU A 384 -6.38 -14.82 -14.43
C GLU A 384 -7.09 -15.93 -15.25
N CYS A 385 -6.36 -17.00 -15.56
CA CYS A 385 -6.74 -17.99 -16.59
C CYS A 385 -7.69 -19.11 -16.11
N HIS A 386 -8.91 -18.81 -15.65
CA HIS A 386 -9.88 -19.85 -15.21
C HIS A 386 -11.33 -19.62 -15.60
N ARG A 387 -11.60 -18.98 -16.74
CA ARG A 387 -12.98 -18.63 -17.11
C ARG A 387 -13.55 -19.48 -18.23
N SER A 388 -14.87 -19.54 -18.24
CA SER A 388 -15.74 -20.19 -19.24
C SER A 388 -15.39 -19.84 -20.70
N GLN A 389 -14.79 -18.67 -20.95
CA GLN A 389 -14.39 -18.18 -22.27
C GLN A 389 -13.12 -18.82 -22.84
N PHE A 390 -12.35 -19.54 -22.02
CA PHE A 390 -11.05 -20.06 -22.44
C PHE A 390 -11.16 -21.23 -23.42
N GLY A 391 -12.19 -22.08 -23.32
CA GLY A 391 -12.27 -23.33 -24.08
C GLY A 391 -12.20 -23.16 -25.60
N ASP A 392 -13.08 -22.33 -26.17
CA ASP A 392 -13.21 -22.21 -27.64
C ASP A 392 -12.10 -21.33 -28.22
N ASN A 393 -11.73 -20.25 -27.53
CA ASN A 393 -10.64 -19.37 -27.95
C ASN A 393 -9.28 -20.07 -27.85
N HIS A 394 -9.04 -20.87 -26.81
CA HIS A 394 -7.82 -21.67 -26.69
C HIS A 394 -7.69 -22.67 -27.83
N LYS A 395 -8.79 -23.35 -28.17
CA LYS A 395 -8.83 -24.27 -29.29
C LYS A 395 -8.50 -23.55 -30.60
N ALA A 396 -9.11 -22.39 -30.86
CA ALA A 396 -8.81 -21.57 -32.03
C ALA A 396 -7.33 -21.13 -32.09
N ILE A 397 -6.74 -20.74 -30.95
CA ILE A 397 -5.31 -20.38 -30.88
C ILE A 397 -4.42 -21.57 -31.21
N LYS A 398 -4.66 -22.75 -30.63
CA LYS A 398 -3.86 -23.96 -30.87
C LYS A 398 -4.01 -24.48 -32.29
N GLU A 399 -5.21 -24.39 -32.87
CA GLU A 399 -5.46 -24.77 -34.26
C GLU A 399 -4.79 -23.81 -35.25
N PHE A 400 -4.77 -22.50 -34.97
CA PHE A 400 -4.15 -21.51 -35.84
C PHE A 400 -2.63 -21.45 -35.68
N PHE A 401 -2.10 -21.55 -34.46
CA PHE A 401 -0.67 -21.48 -34.14
C PHE A 401 -0.17 -22.80 -33.53
N PRO A 402 0.15 -23.82 -34.34
CA PRO A 402 0.59 -25.13 -33.85
C PRO A 402 1.89 -25.07 -33.01
N ASN A 403 2.77 -24.12 -33.29
CA ASN A 403 4.04 -23.91 -32.57
C ASN A 403 3.93 -22.92 -31.40
N ALA A 404 2.71 -22.57 -30.98
CA ALA A 404 2.50 -21.64 -29.88
C ALA A 404 2.75 -22.28 -28.51
N GLN A 405 3.39 -21.51 -27.64
CA GLN A 405 3.50 -21.83 -26.22
C GLN A 405 2.57 -20.93 -25.42
N LEU A 406 1.81 -21.55 -24.51
CA LEU A 406 0.80 -20.90 -23.70
C LEU A 406 1.25 -20.89 -22.24
N PHE A 407 1.24 -19.72 -21.62
CA PHE A 407 1.54 -19.53 -20.21
C PHE A 407 0.37 -18.87 -19.49
N GLY A 408 -0.14 -19.52 -18.44
CA GLY A 408 -1.26 -19.00 -17.66
C GLY A 408 -0.86 -18.54 -16.26
N PHE A 409 -1.32 -17.38 -15.82
CA PHE A 409 -1.21 -16.93 -14.44
C PHE A 409 -2.55 -17.08 -13.71
N THR A 410 -2.52 -17.62 -12.49
CA THR A 410 -3.73 -17.87 -11.72
C THR A 410 -3.53 -17.85 -10.21
N GLY A 411 -4.52 -17.30 -9.50
CA GLY A 411 -4.64 -17.48 -8.05
C GLY A 411 -5.44 -18.70 -7.61
N THR A 412 -6.27 -19.26 -8.50
CA THR A 412 -7.22 -20.31 -8.20
C THR A 412 -7.26 -21.35 -9.32
N PRO A 413 -6.27 -22.25 -9.40
CA PRO A 413 -6.28 -23.32 -10.39
C PRO A 413 -7.57 -24.14 -10.31
N ILE A 414 -8.07 -24.53 -11.49
CA ILE A 414 -9.10 -25.55 -11.65
C ILE A 414 -8.43 -26.93 -11.60
N PHE A 415 -8.99 -27.78 -10.76
CA PHE A 415 -8.64 -29.16 -10.46
C PHE A 415 -9.87 -30.06 -10.69
N GLU A 416 -9.71 -31.37 -10.65
CA GLU A 416 -10.81 -32.29 -10.94
C GLU A 416 -12.02 -32.07 -10.02
N GLU A 417 -11.79 -31.74 -8.75
CA GLU A 417 -12.83 -31.60 -7.74
C GLU A 417 -13.67 -30.32 -7.88
N ASN A 418 -13.14 -29.31 -8.58
CA ASN A 418 -13.77 -28.00 -8.76
C ASN A 418 -14.04 -27.64 -10.24
N ALA A 419 -13.81 -28.58 -11.16
CA ALA A 419 -14.04 -28.41 -12.58
C ALA A 419 -15.53 -28.52 -12.96
N SER A 420 -15.95 -27.72 -13.93
CA SER A 420 -17.29 -27.80 -14.53
C SER A 420 -17.32 -28.87 -15.63
N TYR A 421 -18.38 -29.70 -15.63
CA TYR A 421 -18.56 -30.77 -16.60
C TYR A 421 -18.97 -30.21 -17.98
N LYS A 422 -18.17 -30.44 -19.03
CA LYS A 422 -18.54 -30.15 -20.42
C LYS A 422 -18.94 -31.46 -21.14
N LYS A 423 -20.17 -31.53 -21.66
CA LYS A 423 -20.56 -32.54 -22.65
C LYS A 423 -20.00 -32.13 -24.02
N ILE A 424 -19.29 -33.03 -24.67
CA ILE A 424 -18.95 -32.93 -26.09
C ILE A 424 -19.98 -33.76 -26.85
N ASP A 425 -20.62 -33.21 -27.88
CA ASP A 425 -21.59 -33.94 -28.70
C ASP A 425 -20.93 -35.20 -29.28
N GLY A 426 -21.42 -36.38 -28.84
CA GLY A 426 -21.02 -37.69 -29.38
C GLY A 426 -19.87 -38.44 -28.66
N GLY A 427 -19.40 -37.99 -27.49
CA GLY A 427 -18.37 -38.70 -26.71
C GLY A 427 -18.50 -38.58 -25.18
N GLU A 428 -17.74 -39.38 -24.43
CA GLU A 428 -17.64 -39.29 -22.96
C GLU A 428 -17.14 -37.89 -22.55
N GLY A 429 -17.87 -37.21 -21.66
CA GLY A 429 -17.52 -35.86 -21.21
C GLY A 429 -16.34 -35.90 -20.24
N ARG A 430 -15.39 -34.98 -20.39
CA ARG A 430 -14.22 -34.82 -19.49
C ARG A 430 -14.25 -33.45 -18.82
N TYR A 431 -13.87 -33.40 -17.54
CA TYR A 431 -13.60 -32.17 -16.80
C TYR A 431 -12.38 -31.47 -17.39
N GLN A 432 -12.46 -30.17 -17.69
CA GLN A 432 -11.30 -29.42 -18.19
C GLN A 432 -10.58 -28.79 -17.00
N ILE A 433 -9.41 -29.33 -16.64
CA ILE A 433 -8.58 -28.80 -15.53
C ILE A 433 -7.49 -27.87 -16.07
N THR A 434 -6.87 -27.09 -15.18
CA THR A 434 -5.78 -26.15 -15.52
C THR A 434 -4.63 -26.86 -16.22
N GLU A 435 -4.30 -28.05 -15.71
CA GLU A 435 -3.23 -28.89 -16.23
C GLU A 435 -3.53 -29.38 -17.65
N ASP A 436 -4.79 -29.66 -17.99
CA ASP A 436 -5.15 -30.06 -19.36
C ASP A 436 -4.90 -28.92 -20.38
N ILE A 437 -4.99 -27.67 -19.93
CA ILE A 437 -4.86 -26.47 -20.77
C ILE A 437 -3.39 -26.03 -20.90
N PHE A 438 -2.70 -25.97 -19.76
CA PHE A 438 -1.38 -25.37 -19.65
C PHE A 438 -0.26 -26.39 -19.37
N GLU A 439 -0.59 -27.67 -19.25
CA GLU A 439 0.32 -28.81 -19.09
C GLU A 439 1.10 -28.85 -17.77
N LYS A 440 1.89 -27.83 -17.42
CA LYS A 440 2.87 -27.92 -16.33
C LYS A 440 2.73 -26.77 -15.33
N GLN A 441 2.66 -27.09 -14.04
CA GLN A 441 2.86 -26.08 -13.01
C GLN A 441 4.35 -25.69 -12.95
N LEU A 442 4.68 -24.48 -13.39
CA LEU A 442 6.08 -24.02 -13.44
C LEU A 442 6.56 -23.47 -12.09
N HIS A 443 5.68 -22.79 -11.35
CA HIS A 443 5.96 -22.26 -10.02
C HIS A 443 4.66 -22.07 -9.23
N ALA A 444 4.71 -22.24 -7.91
CA ALA A 444 3.59 -21.98 -7.01
C ALA A 444 3.96 -21.05 -5.85
N TYR A 445 3.04 -20.15 -5.51
CA TYR A 445 3.05 -19.27 -4.35
C TYR A 445 1.61 -19.18 -3.84
N THR A 446 1.27 -20.10 -2.94
CA THR A 446 -0.07 -20.28 -2.40
C THR A 446 -0.41 -19.20 -1.37
N ILE A 447 -1.65 -19.20 -0.90
CA ILE A 447 -2.11 -18.21 0.09
C ILE A 447 -1.50 -18.43 1.48
N THR A 448 -1.13 -19.66 1.86
CA THR A 448 -0.39 -19.91 3.11
C THR A 448 0.96 -19.18 3.09
N HIS A 449 1.72 -19.32 2.01
CA HIS A 449 2.95 -18.55 1.81
C HIS A 449 2.69 -17.05 1.91
N ALA A 450 1.62 -16.56 1.27
CA ALA A 450 1.31 -15.13 1.28
C ALA A 450 0.94 -14.57 2.65
N ILE A 451 0.25 -15.36 3.47
CA ILE A 451 -0.11 -14.99 4.85
C ILE A 451 1.13 -15.02 5.75
N ASP A 452 1.93 -16.09 5.69
CA ASP A 452 3.17 -16.23 6.47
C ASP A 452 4.17 -15.10 6.16
N ASP A 453 4.23 -14.70 4.89
CA ASP A 453 5.04 -13.60 4.40
C ASP A 453 4.51 -12.22 4.79
N LYS A 454 3.32 -12.14 5.40
CA LYS A 454 2.56 -10.91 5.65
C LYS A 454 2.32 -10.08 4.39
N ASN A 455 2.24 -10.75 3.24
CA ASN A 455 1.92 -10.13 1.95
C ASN A 455 0.40 -9.99 1.74
N VAL A 456 -0.39 -10.82 2.43
CA VAL A 456 -1.84 -10.72 2.58
C VAL A 456 -2.21 -11.02 4.03
N LEU A 457 -3.38 -10.56 4.46
CA LEU A 457 -3.89 -10.78 5.82
C LEU A 457 -4.58 -12.14 5.98
N ARG A 458 -4.74 -12.55 7.24
CA ARG A 458 -5.58 -13.68 7.67
C ARG A 458 -7.07 -13.32 7.59
N PHE A 459 -7.94 -14.29 7.83
CA PHE A 459 -9.39 -14.11 7.89
C PHE A 459 -9.94 -14.34 9.29
N HIS A 460 -10.85 -13.47 9.73
CA HIS A 460 -11.81 -13.77 10.80
C HIS A 460 -13.13 -14.14 10.13
N ILE A 461 -13.69 -15.29 10.49
CA ILE A 461 -14.93 -15.79 9.90
C ILE A 461 -15.94 -16.02 11.02
N ASP A 462 -16.98 -15.19 11.03
CA ASP A 462 -18.16 -15.34 11.88
C ASP A 462 -19.25 -16.09 11.09
N TYR A 463 -19.62 -17.27 11.59
CA TYR A 463 -20.73 -18.05 11.05
C TYR A 463 -22.00 -17.71 11.82
N PHE A 464 -22.82 -16.86 11.22
CA PHE A 464 -24.05 -16.38 11.86
C PHE A 464 -24.99 -17.55 12.18
N LYS A 465 -25.43 -17.59 13.44
CA LYS A 465 -26.49 -18.49 13.92
C LYS A 465 -27.66 -17.60 14.30
N ALA A 466 -28.82 -17.81 13.67
CA ALA A 466 -30.04 -17.18 14.13
C ALA A 466 -30.39 -17.77 15.51
N ASP A 467 -30.25 -16.97 16.56
CA ASP A 467 -30.51 -17.44 17.92
C ASP A 467 -31.96 -17.92 18.08
N GLY A 468 -32.11 -19.13 18.61
CA GLY A 468 -33.37 -19.62 19.18
C GLY A 468 -34.51 -20.03 18.23
N VAL A 469 -34.37 -19.90 16.90
CA VAL A 469 -35.43 -20.32 15.94
C VAL A 469 -34.93 -21.45 15.03
N PRO A 470 -35.60 -22.61 14.98
CA PRO A 470 -35.28 -23.68 14.02
C PRO A 470 -35.30 -23.14 12.59
N LYS A 471 -34.26 -23.44 11.78
CA LYS A 471 -34.13 -23.02 10.37
C LYS A 471 -35.38 -23.28 9.52
N GLU A 472 -36.20 -24.26 9.91
CA GLU A 472 -37.43 -24.69 9.25
C GLU A 472 -38.62 -23.74 9.45
N LEU A 473 -38.53 -22.80 10.41
CA LEU A 473 -39.63 -21.90 10.82
C LEU A 473 -39.40 -20.42 10.43
N ILE A 474 -38.23 -20.08 9.88
CA ILE A 474 -37.92 -18.70 9.46
C ILE A 474 -38.34 -18.53 7.99
N THR A 475 -39.24 -17.60 7.70
CA THR A 475 -39.55 -17.22 6.31
C THR A 475 -38.33 -16.59 5.65
N GLU A 476 -38.15 -16.73 4.33
CA GLU A 476 -37.03 -16.10 3.63
C GLU A 476 -36.98 -14.56 3.80
N ALA A 477 -38.13 -13.93 4.04
CA ALA A 477 -38.20 -12.50 4.37
C ALA A 477 -37.69 -12.22 5.80
N GLY A 478 -38.10 -13.03 6.78
CA GLY A 478 -37.62 -12.92 8.16
C GLY A 478 -36.12 -13.18 8.30
N ALA A 479 -35.59 -14.13 7.54
CA ALA A 479 -34.15 -14.41 7.49
C ALA A 479 -33.36 -13.19 6.98
N ARG A 480 -33.81 -12.57 5.87
CA ARG A 480 -33.16 -11.36 5.32
C ARG A 480 -33.24 -10.17 6.28
N LYS A 481 -34.36 -10.00 6.99
CA LYS A 481 -34.49 -8.97 8.04
C LYS A 481 -33.46 -9.15 9.14
N ALA A 482 -33.32 -10.37 9.67
CA ALA A 482 -32.30 -10.68 10.67
C ALA A 482 -30.87 -10.43 10.17
N VAL A 483 -30.58 -10.74 8.90
CA VAL A 483 -29.29 -10.43 8.27
C VAL A 483 -29.02 -8.92 8.27
N VAL A 484 -29.98 -8.10 7.82
CA VAL A 484 -29.79 -6.63 7.79
C VAL A 484 -29.65 -6.06 9.19
N GLU A 485 -30.46 -6.53 10.15
CA GLU A 485 -30.37 -6.09 11.55
C GLU A 485 -28.99 -6.39 12.14
N ALA A 486 -28.47 -7.60 11.93
CA ALA A 486 -27.14 -8.01 12.37
C ALA A 486 -26.03 -7.20 11.69
N ILE A 487 -26.14 -6.91 10.39
CA ILE A 487 -25.18 -6.04 9.69
C ILE A 487 -25.21 -4.64 10.30
N LEU A 488 -26.39 -4.03 10.46
CA LEU A 488 -26.52 -2.67 11.00
C LEU A 488 -26.05 -2.56 12.46
N GLU A 489 -26.12 -3.64 13.24
CA GLU A 489 -25.61 -3.67 14.62
C GLU A 489 -24.08 -3.82 14.66
N LYS A 490 -23.51 -4.69 13.82
CA LYS A 490 -22.09 -5.06 13.88
C LYS A 490 -21.20 -4.23 12.95
N HIS A 491 -21.77 -3.44 12.04
CA HIS A 491 -21.00 -2.76 10.98
C HIS A 491 -19.87 -1.89 11.54
N ASP A 492 -20.15 -1.06 12.53
CA ASP A 492 -19.16 -0.12 13.07
C ASP A 492 -17.99 -0.86 13.75
N GLY A 493 -18.22 -1.97 14.45
CA GLY A 493 -17.14 -2.82 14.97
C GLY A 493 -16.35 -3.49 13.84
N ALA A 494 -17.05 -4.10 12.88
CA ALA A 494 -16.44 -4.80 11.75
C ALA A 494 -15.58 -3.88 10.87
N THR A 495 -15.94 -2.62 10.71
CA THR A 495 -15.24 -1.67 9.82
C THR A 495 -14.33 -0.68 10.54
N ASN A 496 -14.03 -0.93 11.83
CA ASN A 496 -13.26 -0.02 12.68
C ASN A 496 -13.81 1.42 12.63
N GLN A 497 -15.09 1.54 12.96
CA GLN A 497 -15.86 2.78 13.02
C GLN A 497 -15.90 3.49 11.65
N ARG A 498 -16.20 2.72 10.59
CA ARG A 498 -16.32 3.20 9.20
C ARG A 498 -15.01 3.76 8.60
N LYS A 499 -13.86 3.51 9.24
CA LYS A 499 -12.53 3.69 8.61
C LYS A 499 -12.40 2.84 7.36
N PHE A 500 -12.97 1.65 7.42
CA PHE A 500 -13.05 0.71 6.32
C PHE A 500 -14.48 0.64 5.79
N ASN A 501 -14.65 0.02 4.63
CA ASN A 501 -15.97 -0.30 4.09
C ASN A 501 -16.15 -1.79 3.82
N ALA A 502 -17.38 -2.13 3.42
CA ALA A 502 -17.82 -3.49 3.28
C ALA A 502 -18.53 -3.77 1.93
N VAL A 503 -18.53 -5.05 1.55
CA VAL A 503 -19.32 -5.57 0.43
C VAL A 503 -20.30 -6.61 0.96
N LEU A 504 -21.55 -6.58 0.49
CA LEU A 504 -22.54 -7.62 0.73
C LEU A 504 -22.75 -8.45 -0.54
N ALA A 505 -22.26 -9.69 -0.52
CA ALA A 505 -22.42 -10.65 -1.61
C ALA A 505 -23.74 -11.41 -1.48
N THR A 506 -24.58 -11.31 -2.51
CA THR A 506 -25.93 -11.91 -2.53
C THR A 506 -26.07 -12.99 -3.59
N ALA A 507 -27.05 -13.88 -3.42
CA ALA A 507 -27.22 -15.02 -4.33
C ALA A 507 -27.81 -14.66 -5.71
N SER A 508 -28.57 -13.57 -5.84
CA SER A 508 -29.20 -13.16 -7.11
C SER A 508 -29.54 -11.67 -7.13
N ILE A 509 -29.80 -11.12 -8.32
CA ILE A 509 -30.21 -9.72 -8.51
C ILE A 509 -31.47 -9.40 -7.71
N ASN A 510 -32.44 -10.31 -7.67
CA ASN A 510 -33.69 -10.11 -6.93
C ASN A 510 -33.43 -9.99 -5.42
N ILE A 511 -32.50 -10.77 -4.88
CA ILE A 511 -32.11 -10.71 -3.47
C ILE A 511 -31.34 -9.43 -3.19
N ALA A 512 -30.44 -9.01 -4.09
CA ALA A 512 -29.73 -7.72 -3.97
C ALA A 512 -30.68 -6.52 -3.90
N ILE A 513 -31.69 -6.48 -4.77
CA ILE A 513 -32.72 -5.42 -4.78
C ILE A 513 -33.50 -5.44 -3.45
N ALA A 514 -33.91 -6.62 -2.98
CA ALA A 514 -34.64 -6.75 -1.73
C ALA A 514 -33.82 -6.32 -0.51
N TYR A 515 -32.52 -6.66 -0.45
CA TYR A 515 -31.64 -6.15 0.59
C TYR A 515 -31.53 -4.63 0.54
N TYR A 516 -31.36 -4.05 -0.65
CA TYR A 516 -31.26 -2.59 -0.81
C TYR A 516 -32.52 -1.88 -0.26
N GLN A 517 -33.71 -2.37 -0.59
CA GLN A 517 -34.97 -1.83 -0.08
C GLN A 517 -35.08 -1.98 1.44
N LEU A 518 -34.76 -3.17 1.96
CA LEU A 518 -34.82 -3.47 3.39
C LEU A 518 -33.85 -2.61 4.21
N PHE A 519 -32.65 -2.34 3.69
CA PHE A 519 -31.72 -1.39 4.31
C PHE A 519 -32.32 0.02 4.38
N LYS A 520 -32.98 0.50 3.32
CA LYS A 520 -33.64 1.81 3.33
C LYS A 520 -34.74 1.87 4.39
N GLU A 521 -35.57 0.84 4.46
CA GLU A 521 -36.68 0.75 5.43
C GLU A 521 -36.17 0.74 6.88
N LEU A 522 -35.27 -0.19 7.22
CA LEU A 522 -34.80 -0.34 8.60
C LEU A 522 -33.93 0.83 9.07
N GLN A 523 -33.17 1.46 8.18
CA GLN A 523 -32.42 2.67 8.54
C GLN A 523 -33.35 3.86 8.79
N ALA A 524 -34.45 3.99 8.03
CA ALA A 524 -35.46 5.01 8.29
C ALA A 524 -36.17 4.78 9.63
N GLU A 525 -36.48 3.52 9.98
CA GLU A 525 -37.03 3.14 11.28
C GLU A 525 -36.06 3.50 12.43
N ARG A 526 -34.78 3.14 12.31
CA ARG A 526 -33.75 3.49 13.31
C ARG A 526 -33.58 4.99 13.46
N LYS A 527 -33.56 5.74 12.36
CA LYS A 527 -33.46 7.21 12.39
C LYS A 527 -34.69 7.88 13.01
N ALA A 528 -35.86 7.28 12.88
CA ALA A 528 -37.08 7.75 13.54
C ALA A 528 -37.10 7.46 15.04
N LEU A 529 -36.44 6.38 15.48
CA LEU A 529 -36.31 6.00 16.89
C LEU A 529 -35.19 6.75 17.62
N ASP A 530 -34.09 7.01 16.91
CA ASP A 530 -32.91 7.71 17.41
C ASP A 530 -32.47 8.79 16.41
N GLU A 531 -32.73 10.05 16.76
CA GLU A 531 -32.34 11.19 15.93
C GLU A 531 -30.81 11.31 15.78
N ASP A 532 -30.03 10.76 16.71
CA ASP A 532 -28.56 10.77 16.65
C ASP A 532 -28.02 9.62 15.76
N TYR A 533 -28.88 8.69 15.31
CA TYR A 533 -28.47 7.56 14.48
C TYR A 533 -27.82 8.04 13.17
N ARG A 534 -26.58 7.58 12.94
CA ARG A 534 -25.82 7.87 11.72
C ARG A 534 -26.12 6.83 10.66
N LEU A 535 -26.83 7.26 9.62
CA LEU A 535 -27.12 6.44 8.43
C LEU A 535 -25.82 5.93 7.80
N LEU A 536 -25.89 4.73 7.25
CA LEU A 536 -24.89 4.14 6.38
C LEU A 536 -25.18 4.53 4.93
N ASN A 537 -24.13 4.91 4.22
CA ASN A 537 -24.16 5.19 2.81
C ASN A 537 -24.10 3.87 2.03
N ILE A 538 -25.26 3.42 1.55
CA ILE A 538 -25.44 2.11 0.90
C ILE A 538 -25.80 2.30 -0.57
N THR A 539 -25.15 1.53 -1.44
CA THR A 539 -25.54 1.41 -2.85
C THR A 539 -25.59 -0.05 -3.30
N CYS A 540 -26.15 -0.30 -4.48
CA CYS A 540 -26.28 -1.62 -5.07
C CYS A 540 -25.79 -1.61 -6.52
N VAL A 541 -25.07 -2.66 -6.92
CA VAL A 541 -24.51 -2.81 -8.26
C VAL A 541 -24.76 -4.23 -8.77
N PHE A 542 -25.42 -4.31 -9.93
CA PHE A 542 -25.58 -5.51 -10.74
C PHE A 542 -25.69 -5.12 -12.22
N SER A 543 -25.39 -6.07 -13.10
CA SER A 543 -25.41 -5.86 -14.55
C SER A 543 -26.83 -5.52 -15.02
N PRO A 544 -26.99 -4.46 -15.83
CA PRO A 544 -28.29 -4.15 -16.40
C PRO A 544 -28.75 -5.24 -17.39
N PRO A 545 -30.07 -5.40 -17.61
CA PRO A 545 -30.59 -6.31 -18.63
C PRO A 545 -30.31 -5.78 -20.04
N ALA A 546 -29.26 -6.30 -20.71
CA ALA A 546 -28.81 -5.86 -22.03
C ALA A 546 -29.94 -5.81 -23.09
N GLN A 547 -30.85 -6.78 -23.05
CA GLN A 547 -31.97 -6.90 -24.00
C GLN A 547 -32.97 -5.75 -23.86
N ALA A 548 -33.24 -5.29 -22.63
CA ALA A 548 -34.19 -4.22 -22.35
C ALA A 548 -33.58 -2.82 -22.58
N ILE A 549 -32.24 -2.71 -22.64
CA ILE A 549 -31.52 -1.47 -23.00
C ILE A 549 -31.43 -1.30 -24.50
N ALA A 550 -31.20 -2.40 -25.25
CA ALA A 550 -31.08 -2.34 -26.72
C ALA A 550 -32.33 -1.81 -27.46
N GLN A 551 -33.50 -1.80 -26.80
CA GLN A 551 -34.78 -1.39 -27.39
C GLN A 551 -34.99 0.15 -27.44
N SER A 552 -34.11 0.97 -26.86
CA SER A 552 -34.28 2.44 -26.78
C SER A 552 -33.93 3.23 -28.06
N GLY A 553 -33.42 2.59 -29.11
CA GLY A 553 -33.22 3.22 -30.43
C GLY A 553 -32.07 4.23 -30.57
N GLU A 554 -31.41 4.64 -29.48
CA GLU A 554 -30.28 5.58 -29.49
C GLU A 554 -28.94 4.88 -29.78
N ALA A 555 -28.06 5.53 -30.55
CA ALA A 555 -26.75 4.96 -30.92
C ALA A 555 -25.84 4.65 -29.71
N ASN A 556 -25.86 5.49 -28.67
CA ASN A 556 -25.14 5.25 -27.42
C ASN A 556 -25.70 4.05 -26.65
N SER A 557 -27.02 3.83 -26.73
CA SER A 557 -27.69 2.69 -26.08
C SER A 557 -27.31 1.35 -26.72
N GLN A 558 -27.02 1.31 -28.03
CA GLN A 558 -26.56 0.09 -28.70
C GLN A 558 -25.13 -0.30 -28.31
N LYS A 559 -24.21 0.68 -28.19
CA LYS A 559 -22.84 0.44 -27.73
C LYS A 559 -22.83 -0.05 -26.28
N ASN A 560 -23.57 0.64 -25.41
CA ASN A 560 -23.73 0.23 -24.00
C ASN A 560 -24.33 -1.18 -23.88
N ALA A 561 -25.35 -1.52 -24.68
CA ALA A 561 -25.93 -2.87 -24.66
C ALA A 561 -24.93 -3.96 -25.08
N ALA A 562 -24.01 -3.68 -26.02
CA ALA A 562 -22.96 -4.61 -26.40
C ALA A 562 -21.91 -4.80 -25.29
N ASP A 563 -21.53 -3.71 -24.61
CA ASP A 563 -20.62 -3.73 -23.47
C ASP A 563 -21.22 -4.50 -22.29
N ILE A 564 -22.49 -4.28 -21.98
CA ILE A 564 -23.23 -4.99 -20.92
C ILE A 564 -23.40 -6.48 -21.27
N LYS A 565 -23.71 -6.81 -22.53
CA LYS A 565 -23.83 -8.21 -22.95
C LYS A 565 -22.51 -8.96 -22.73
N GLN A 566 -21.39 -8.33 -23.04
CA GLN A 566 -20.07 -8.90 -22.77
C GLN A 566 -19.81 -9.05 -21.27
N LEU A 567 -20.16 -8.06 -20.45
CA LEU A 567 -20.08 -8.14 -18.99
C LEU A 567 -20.88 -9.34 -18.43
N GLN A 568 -22.07 -9.59 -18.97
CA GLN A 568 -22.93 -10.70 -18.55
C GLN A 568 -22.38 -12.08 -18.92
N GLU A 569 -21.56 -12.22 -19.97
CA GLU A 569 -20.94 -13.51 -20.29
C GLU A 569 -20.03 -14.02 -19.15
N ASP A 570 -19.47 -13.10 -18.36
CA ASP A 570 -18.61 -13.39 -17.22
C ASP A 570 -19.39 -13.51 -15.90
N LEU A 571 -20.60 -12.96 -15.83
CA LEU A 571 -21.47 -12.95 -14.65
C LEU A 571 -22.61 -13.94 -14.83
N ILE A 572 -22.28 -15.24 -14.81
CA ILE A 572 -23.19 -16.33 -15.15
C ILE A 572 -24.52 -16.25 -14.37
N GLN A 573 -24.46 -15.95 -13.07
CA GLN A 573 -25.65 -15.81 -12.25
C GLN A 573 -26.47 -14.59 -12.66
N GLU A 574 -25.84 -13.43 -12.81
CA GLU A 574 -26.54 -12.20 -13.19
C GLU A 574 -27.13 -12.25 -14.60
N ALA A 575 -26.45 -12.93 -15.53
CA ALA A 575 -26.94 -13.18 -16.88
C ALA A 575 -28.15 -14.12 -16.89
N ALA A 576 -28.15 -15.13 -16.01
CA ALA A 576 -29.31 -15.99 -15.81
C ALA A 576 -30.47 -15.21 -15.18
N ASP A 577 -30.19 -14.40 -14.17
CA ASP A 577 -31.17 -13.55 -13.51
C ASP A 577 -31.80 -12.59 -14.53
N ASN A 578 -31.01 -11.87 -15.32
CA ASN A 578 -31.52 -10.88 -16.28
C ASN A 578 -32.42 -11.45 -17.39
N LYS A 579 -32.55 -12.79 -17.52
CA LYS A 579 -33.56 -13.42 -18.40
C LYS A 579 -34.96 -13.45 -17.77
N VAL A 580 -35.05 -13.32 -16.45
CA VAL A 580 -36.29 -13.37 -15.68
C VAL A 580 -36.67 -11.96 -15.24
N ASN A 581 -37.84 -11.48 -15.65
CA ASN A 581 -38.39 -10.15 -15.39
C ASN A 581 -37.37 -9.00 -15.61
N PRO A 582 -36.81 -8.85 -16.82
CA PRO A 582 -35.79 -7.84 -17.11
C PRO A 582 -36.27 -6.41 -16.85
N ASP A 583 -37.54 -6.08 -17.14
CA ASP A 583 -38.06 -4.72 -16.97
C ASP A 583 -38.14 -4.29 -15.50
N GLU A 584 -38.52 -5.20 -14.60
CA GLU A 584 -38.52 -4.93 -13.15
C GLU A 584 -37.10 -4.62 -12.65
N LYS A 585 -36.10 -5.36 -13.12
CA LYS A 585 -34.68 -5.15 -12.77
C LYS A 585 -34.14 -3.84 -13.32
N LYS A 586 -34.55 -3.49 -14.54
CA LYS A 586 -34.20 -2.22 -15.18
C LYS A 586 -34.74 -1.04 -14.37
N GLU A 587 -36.01 -1.07 -13.97
CA GLU A 587 -36.60 0.01 -13.17
C GLU A 587 -36.02 0.06 -11.75
N ALA A 588 -35.77 -1.09 -11.12
CA ALA A 588 -35.08 -1.14 -9.83
C ALA A 588 -33.67 -0.50 -9.90
N LEU A 589 -32.88 -0.84 -10.93
CA LEU A 589 -31.55 -0.26 -11.12
C LEU A 589 -31.60 1.25 -11.38
N LYS A 590 -32.58 1.74 -12.15
CA LYS A 590 -32.79 3.18 -12.33
C LYS A 590 -33.09 3.88 -11.01
N SER A 591 -33.93 3.28 -10.16
CA SER A 591 -34.22 3.83 -8.82
C SER A 591 -32.96 3.89 -7.97
N ILE A 592 -32.14 2.83 -7.96
CA ILE A 592 -30.87 2.79 -7.22
C ILE A 592 -29.91 3.89 -7.72
N ILE A 593 -29.78 4.06 -9.04
CA ILE A 593 -28.94 5.12 -9.63
C ILE A 593 -29.48 6.51 -9.29
N ALA A 594 -30.80 6.70 -9.26
CA ALA A 594 -31.42 7.97 -8.88
C ALA A 594 -31.15 8.32 -7.41
N ASP A 595 -31.29 7.34 -6.50
CA ASP A 595 -30.93 7.49 -5.08
C ASP A 595 -29.43 7.84 -4.92
N TYR A 596 -28.57 7.16 -5.68
CA TYR A 596 -27.13 7.44 -5.70
C TYR A 596 -26.82 8.87 -6.19
N ASN A 597 -27.45 9.30 -7.30
CA ASN A 597 -27.30 10.65 -7.82
C ASN A 597 -27.75 11.71 -6.81
N HIS A 598 -28.84 11.44 -6.08
CA HIS A 598 -29.32 12.32 -5.03
C HIS A 598 -28.32 12.43 -3.87
N GLN A 599 -27.79 11.30 -3.40
CA GLN A 599 -26.81 11.26 -2.32
C GLN A 599 -25.52 12.02 -2.66
N TYR A 600 -25.01 11.86 -3.88
CA TYR A 600 -23.66 12.31 -4.26
C TYR A 600 -23.63 13.51 -5.22
N GLY A 601 -24.79 14.06 -5.59
CA GLY A 601 -24.88 15.17 -6.54
C GLY A 601 -24.38 14.83 -7.95
N THR A 602 -24.49 13.57 -8.37
CA THR A 602 -24.07 13.09 -9.71
C THR A 602 -25.24 13.02 -10.69
N ASN A 603 -24.97 12.72 -11.96
CA ASN A 603 -26.01 12.60 -13.00
C ASN A 603 -25.81 11.34 -13.86
N HIS A 604 -25.51 10.21 -13.22
CA HIS A 604 -25.32 8.94 -13.91
C HIS A 604 -26.64 8.40 -14.47
N THR A 605 -26.56 7.66 -15.57
CA THR A 605 -27.73 7.04 -16.19
C THR A 605 -27.48 5.56 -16.48
N ILE A 606 -28.55 4.76 -16.57
CA ILE A 606 -28.44 3.33 -16.93
C ILE A 606 -27.88 3.12 -18.35
N ASN A 607 -28.01 4.12 -19.22
CA ASN A 607 -27.47 4.11 -20.58
C ASN A 607 -25.94 4.31 -20.60
N GLU A 608 -25.36 4.73 -19.47
CA GLU A 608 -23.93 4.94 -19.26
C GLU A 608 -23.47 4.20 -17.99
N PHE A 609 -23.95 2.96 -17.82
CA PHE A 609 -23.75 2.16 -16.61
C PHE A 609 -22.28 2.01 -16.20
N ASP A 610 -21.37 1.95 -17.17
CA ASP A 610 -19.92 1.88 -16.90
C ASP A 610 -19.40 3.09 -16.10
N LEU A 611 -19.90 4.30 -16.37
CA LEU A 611 -19.53 5.51 -15.62
C LEU A 611 -20.02 5.45 -14.17
N TYR A 612 -21.26 4.98 -13.97
CA TYR A 612 -21.80 4.72 -12.64
C TYR A 612 -20.95 3.71 -11.88
N TYR A 613 -20.65 2.57 -12.50
CA TYR A 613 -19.86 1.51 -11.88
C TYR A 613 -18.44 1.97 -11.51
N GLN A 614 -17.84 2.82 -12.33
CA GLN A 614 -16.52 3.41 -12.05
C GLN A 614 -16.55 4.38 -10.88
N ASP A 615 -17.58 5.23 -10.79
CA ASP A 615 -17.73 6.17 -9.69
C ASP A 615 -17.95 5.41 -8.37
N VAL A 616 -18.75 4.34 -8.38
CA VAL A 616 -18.90 3.44 -7.21
C VAL A 616 -17.54 2.87 -6.80
N GLN A 617 -16.75 2.32 -7.73
CA GLN A 617 -15.42 1.79 -7.43
C GLN A 617 -14.46 2.85 -6.88
N ALA A 618 -14.51 4.08 -7.40
CA ALA A 618 -13.71 5.20 -6.92
C ALA A 618 -14.09 5.57 -5.48
N ARG A 619 -15.39 5.66 -5.18
CA ARG A 619 -15.89 5.99 -3.83
C ARG A 619 -15.62 4.90 -2.81
N ILE A 620 -15.61 3.63 -3.18
CA ILE A 620 -15.12 2.56 -2.30
C ILE A 620 -13.65 2.82 -1.91
N LYS A 621 -12.84 3.36 -2.81
CA LYS A 621 -11.42 3.69 -2.54
C LYS A 621 -11.24 5.01 -1.80
N ASN A 622 -12.26 5.86 -1.71
CA ASN A 622 -12.17 7.15 -1.02
C ASN A 622 -12.01 7.01 0.50
N GLN A 623 -12.24 5.84 1.09
CA GLN A 623 -11.92 5.57 2.51
C GLN A 623 -10.44 5.76 2.86
N LYS A 624 -9.57 5.83 1.84
CA LYS A 624 -8.16 6.17 2.04
C LYS A 624 -7.92 7.60 2.49
N TYR A 625 -8.86 8.51 2.22
CA TYR A 625 -8.76 9.92 2.56
C TYR A 625 -9.39 10.19 3.92
N SER A 626 -8.87 11.18 4.64
CA SER A 626 -9.49 11.67 5.88
C SER A 626 -10.88 12.26 5.61
N ASN A 627 -11.69 12.50 6.66
CA ASN A 627 -12.98 13.19 6.48
C ASN A 627 -12.82 14.68 6.15
N GLN A 628 -11.66 15.25 6.47
CA GLN A 628 -11.27 16.61 6.08
C GLN A 628 -11.06 16.71 4.56
N ASP A 629 -10.39 15.73 3.95
CA ASP A 629 -10.10 15.73 2.51
C ASP A 629 -11.31 15.30 1.68
N VAL A 630 -12.00 14.24 2.13
CA VAL A 630 -13.21 13.72 1.50
C VAL A 630 -14.24 13.48 2.60
N PRO A 631 -15.30 14.31 2.69
CA PRO A 631 -16.34 14.15 3.69
C PRO A 631 -16.99 12.77 3.69
N HIS A 632 -17.39 12.27 4.87
CA HIS A 632 -18.08 10.98 4.99
C HIS A 632 -19.32 10.87 4.11
N LYS A 633 -20.06 11.96 3.91
CA LYS A 633 -21.25 11.96 3.01
C LYS A 633 -20.93 11.54 1.57
N ASP A 634 -19.68 11.69 1.13
CA ASP A 634 -19.19 11.37 -0.22
C ASP A 634 -18.52 9.98 -0.31
N LYS A 635 -18.49 9.26 0.81
CA LYS A 635 -17.91 7.92 0.98
C LYS A 635 -19.00 6.85 1.01
N ILE A 636 -18.67 5.62 0.58
CA ILE A 636 -19.59 4.47 0.60
C ILE A 636 -19.20 3.51 1.72
N ASP A 637 -20.17 3.14 2.55
CA ASP A 637 -20.00 2.21 3.67
C ASP A 637 -20.26 0.75 3.25
N ILE A 638 -21.33 0.52 2.49
CA ILE A 638 -21.72 -0.82 2.01
C ILE A 638 -22.07 -0.79 0.52
N VAL A 639 -21.49 -1.72 -0.24
CA VAL A 639 -21.94 -2.02 -1.61
C VAL A 639 -22.56 -3.41 -1.67
N ILE A 640 -23.82 -3.48 -2.10
CA ILE A 640 -24.53 -4.73 -2.33
C ILE A 640 -24.24 -5.21 -3.75
N VAL A 641 -23.82 -6.46 -3.90
CA VAL A 641 -23.43 -7.07 -5.19
C VAL A 641 -23.98 -8.49 -5.33
N VAL A 642 -23.97 -8.99 -6.57
CA VAL A 642 -24.22 -10.42 -6.86
C VAL A 642 -22.90 -11.11 -7.18
N ASP A 643 -22.29 -10.81 -8.32
CA ASP A 643 -20.98 -11.34 -8.74
C ASP A 643 -19.95 -10.21 -9.01
N MET A 644 -20.42 -8.99 -9.29
CA MET A 644 -19.56 -7.81 -9.44
C MET A 644 -18.73 -7.52 -8.17
N LEU A 645 -17.53 -6.94 -8.36
CA LEU A 645 -16.55 -6.63 -7.30
C LEU A 645 -15.97 -7.83 -6.53
N LEU A 646 -16.56 -9.03 -6.59
CA LEU A 646 -16.04 -10.24 -5.93
C LEU A 646 -14.78 -10.79 -6.62
N THR A 647 -14.48 -10.30 -7.83
CA THR A 647 -13.30 -10.69 -8.60
C THR A 647 -12.69 -9.45 -9.26
N GLY A 648 -11.37 -9.34 -9.27
CA GLY A 648 -10.64 -8.26 -9.97
C GLY A 648 -10.59 -6.90 -9.24
N PHE A 649 -11.57 -6.55 -8.41
CA PHE A 649 -11.57 -5.28 -7.66
C PHE A 649 -10.57 -5.26 -6.51
N ASP A 650 -9.78 -4.20 -6.36
CA ASP A 650 -8.73 -4.10 -5.34
C ASP A 650 -8.82 -2.81 -4.52
N SER A 651 -8.87 -2.95 -3.18
CA SER A 651 -8.84 -1.83 -2.22
C SER A 651 -8.21 -2.28 -0.90
N GLN A 652 -7.26 -1.52 -0.39
CA GLN A 652 -6.69 -1.73 0.95
C GLN A 652 -7.67 -1.37 2.07
N TYR A 653 -8.66 -0.50 1.78
CA TYR A 653 -9.62 0.01 2.75
C TYR A 653 -10.96 -0.76 2.78
N LEU A 654 -11.06 -1.83 1.99
CA LEU A 654 -12.14 -2.81 2.11
C LEU A 654 -11.66 -3.90 3.08
N ASN A 655 -12.29 -4.01 4.25
CA ASN A 655 -11.91 -5.00 5.26
C ASN A 655 -13.00 -6.03 5.56
N THR A 656 -14.26 -5.79 5.18
CA THR A 656 -15.39 -6.63 5.57
C THR A 656 -16.17 -7.16 4.36
N LEU A 657 -16.50 -8.45 4.39
CA LEU A 657 -17.37 -9.12 3.42
C LEU A 657 -18.53 -9.80 4.15
N TYR A 658 -19.74 -9.33 3.89
CA TYR A 658 -20.98 -9.98 4.28
C TYR A 658 -21.38 -10.98 3.19
N VAL A 659 -21.72 -12.22 3.58
CA VAL A 659 -21.98 -13.31 2.62
C VAL A 659 -23.35 -13.93 2.87
N ASP A 660 -24.30 -13.64 1.97
CA ASP A 660 -25.52 -14.41 1.78
C ASP A 660 -25.55 -15.02 0.37
N LYS A 661 -24.50 -15.79 0.07
CA LYS A 661 -24.29 -16.45 -1.21
C LYS A 661 -23.60 -17.79 -0.99
N ASN A 662 -23.99 -18.81 -1.76
CA ASN A 662 -23.31 -20.10 -1.75
C ASN A 662 -21.95 -19.97 -2.47
N LEU A 663 -20.88 -19.78 -1.70
CA LEU A 663 -19.52 -19.68 -2.21
C LEU A 663 -18.82 -21.03 -2.10
N LYS A 664 -18.14 -21.44 -3.17
CA LYS A 664 -17.39 -22.70 -3.22
C LYS A 664 -16.06 -22.51 -3.93
N TYR A 665 -15.05 -23.27 -3.51
CA TYR A 665 -13.73 -23.35 -4.14
C TYR A 665 -13.17 -21.98 -4.56
N HIS A 666 -12.92 -21.78 -5.85
CA HIS A 666 -12.32 -20.56 -6.39
C HIS A 666 -13.15 -19.31 -6.12
N GLY A 667 -14.49 -19.39 -6.22
CA GLY A 667 -15.37 -18.26 -5.96
C GLY A 667 -15.32 -17.81 -4.50
N LEU A 668 -15.14 -18.75 -3.57
CA LEU A 668 -14.94 -18.46 -2.15
C LEU A 668 -13.63 -17.71 -1.92
N ILE A 669 -12.51 -18.24 -2.45
CA ILE A 669 -11.19 -17.62 -2.24
C ILE A 669 -11.11 -16.24 -2.88
N GLN A 670 -11.65 -16.06 -4.08
CA GLN A 670 -11.63 -14.76 -4.76
C GLN A 670 -12.43 -13.70 -3.99
N ALA A 671 -13.62 -14.06 -3.52
CA ALA A 671 -14.46 -13.18 -2.71
C ALA A 671 -13.81 -12.84 -1.37
N PHE A 672 -13.33 -13.83 -0.61
CA PHE A 672 -12.67 -13.60 0.67
C PHE A 672 -11.41 -12.74 0.48
N SER A 673 -10.63 -13.00 -0.57
CA SER A 673 -9.42 -12.21 -0.89
C SER A 673 -9.69 -10.77 -1.35
N ARG A 674 -10.92 -10.26 -1.23
CA ARG A 674 -11.20 -8.81 -1.32
C ARG A 674 -10.86 -8.10 -0.01
N THR A 675 -10.95 -8.78 1.14
CA THR A 675 -10.75 -8.16 2.46
C THR A 675 -9.31 -8.24 2.97
N ASN A 676 -8.50 -9.18 2.47
CA ASN A 676 -7.18 -9.52 3.02
C ASN A 676 -6.01 -8.65 2.52
N ARG A 677 -6.27 -7.45 2.00
CA ARG A 677 -5.19 -6.54 1.58
C ARG A 677 -4.56 -5.86 2.78
N VAL A 678 -3.24 -5.92 2.85
CA VAL A 678 -2.44 -5.29 3.92
C VAL A 678 -2.53 -3.76 3.78
N LEU A 679 -2.80 -3.10 4.90
CA LEU A 679 -2.71 -1.64 5.02
C LEU A 679 -1.65 -1.28 6.06
N ASN A 680 -1.98 -1.47 7.34
CA ASN A 680 -1.10 -1.27 8.49
C ASN A 680 -1.69 -2.01 9.71
N ASP A 681 -1.08 -1.84 10.88
CA ASP A 681 -1.47 -2.54 12.11
C ASP A 681 -2.89 -2.20 12.60
N THR A 682 -3.56 -1.17 12.04
CA THR A 682 -4.99 -0.89 12.32
C THR A 682 -5.96 -1.83 11.58
N LYS A 683 -5.47 -2.57 10.58
CA LYS A 683 -6.21 -3.59 9.83
C LYS A 683 -5.58 -4.97 10.06
N PRO A 684 -5.90 -5.64 11.18
CA PRO A 684 -5.22 -6.86 11.58
C PRO A 684 -5.57 -8.08 10.70
N TYR A 685 -6.78 -8.12 10.14
CA TYR A 685 -7.27 -9.22 9.29
C TYR A 685 -8.44 -8.77 8.39
N GLY A 686 -8.89 -9.66 7.51
CA GLY A 686 -10.13 -9.49 6.74
C GLY A 686 -11.32 -10.14 7.46
N ASN A 687 -12.41 -9.39 7.61
CA ASN A 687 -13.65 -9.84 8.26
C ASN A 687 -14.59 -10.48 7.27
N ILE A 688 -15.06 -11.69 7.57
CA ILE A 688 -16.05 -12.41 6.80
C ILE A 688 -17.21 -12.76 7.73
N MET A 689 -18.42 -12.32 7.39
CA MET A 689 -19.62 -12.70 8.12
C MET A 689 -20.50 -13.55 7.20
N ASP A 690 -20.59 -14.84 7.48
CA ASP A 690 -21.26 -15.85 6.66
C ASP A 690 -22.64 -16.20 7.23
N PHE A 691 -23.69 -15.78 6.51
CA PHE A 691 -25.08 -15.99 6.88
C PHE A 691 -25.62 -17.36 6.44
N ARG A 692 -24.82 -18.19 5.77
CA ARG A 692 -25.22 -19.52 5.30
C ARG A 692 -24.56 -20.67 6.04
N ASN A 693 -23.64 -20.38 6.98
CA ASN A 693 -22.90 -21.38 7.76
C ASN A 693 -22.14 -22.39 6.87
N GLN A 694 -21.26 -21.89 6.01
CA GLN A 694 -20.56 -22.65 4.96
C GLN A 694 -19.18 -23.15 5.43
N LYS A 695 -19.04 -23.54 6.70
CA LYS A 695 -17.78 -23.98 7.29
C LYS A 695 -17.11 -25.11 6.49
N ASP A 696 -17.87 -26.10 6.07
CA ASP A 696 -17.33 -27.24 5.29
C ASP A 696 -16.80 -26.80 3.91
N SER A 697 -17.45 -25.82 3.27
CA SER A 697 -17.00 -25.24 2.00
C SER A 697 -15.69 -24.46 2.18
N VAL A 698 -15.56 -23.74 3.30
CA VAL A 698 -14.34 -23.02 3.67
C VAL A 698 -13.19 -24.02 3.90
N ASP A 699 -13.42 -25.06 4.70
CA ASP A 699 -12.39 -26.07 5.02
C ASP A 699 -11.92 -26.81 3.77
N THR A 700 -12.85 -27.15 2.88
CA THR A 700 -12.53 -27.76 1.58
C THR A 700 -11.66 -26.84 0.73
N ALA A 701 -11.96 -25.54 0.71
CA ALA A 701 -11.17 -24.55 -0.03
C ALA A 701 -9.78 -24.36 0.60
N ILE A 702 -9.68 -24.30 1.92
CA ILE A 702 -8.41 -24.17 2.66
C ILE A 702 -7.48 -25.33 2.28
N VAL A 703 -7.96 -26.58 2.36
CA VAL A 703 -7.14 -27.76 1.99
C VAL A 703 -6.71 -27.71 0.54
N ARG A 704 -7.59 -27.28 -0.37
CA ARG A 704 -7.28 -27.32 -1.81
C ARG A 704 -6.25 -26.28 -2.24
N PHE A 705 -6.26 -25.10 -1.62
CA PHE A 705 -5.44 -23.96 -2.02
C PHE A 705 -4.26 -23.69 -1.08
N SER A 706 -3.93 -24.63 -0.21
CA SER A 706 -2.82 -24.57 0.74
C SER A 706 -1.82 -25.70 0.52
N ASP A 707 -0.59 -25.47 0.96
CA ASP A 707 0.41 -26.52 1.11
C ASP A 707 0.37 -27.01 2.57
N GLY A 708 0.03 -28.29 2.81
CA GLY A 708 0.00 -28.89 4.15
C GLY A 708 -1.33 -29.56 4.52
N ASP A 709 -1.42 -30.05 5.75
CA ASP A 709 -2.66 -30.63 6.28
C ASP A 709 -3.68 -29.54 6.69
N LEU A 710 -4.94 -29.95 6.87
CA LEU A 710 -6.04 -29.02 7.20
C LEU A 710 -5.76 -28.22 8.49
N LYS A 711 -5.14 -28.84 9.50
CA LYS A 711 -4.95 -28.18 10.80
C LYS A 711 -3.93 -27.05 10.68
N GLN A 712 -2.78 -27.34 10.08
CA GLN A 712 -1.74 -26.35 9.84
C GLN A 712 -2.26 -25.24 8.90
N ALA A 713 -2.97 -25.60 7.85
CA ALA A 713 -3.54 -24.61 6.92
C ALA A 713 -4.58 -23.70 7.60
N ARG A 714 -5.44 -24.24 8.48
CA ARG A 714 -6.39 -23.44 9.26
C ARG A 714 -5.68 -22.48 10.22
N GLU A 715 -4.64 -22.96 10.91
CA GLU A 715 -3.83 -22.13 11.81
C GLU A 715 -3.16 -20.98 11.05
N ILE A 716 -2.77 -21.17 9.79
CA ILE A 716 -2.23 -20.07 8.99
C ILE A 716 -3.35 -19.13 8.54
N TRP A 717 -4.43 -19.65 7.95
CA TRP A 717 -5.47 -18.84 7.30
C TRP A 717 -6.33 -18.02 8.24
N LEU A 718 -6.73 -18.61 9.35
CA LEU A 718 -7.77 -18.09 10.23
C LEU A 718 -7.14 -17.50 11.48
N VAL A 719 -7.67 -16.39 11.97
CA VAL A 719 -7.29 -15.87 13.28
C VAL A 719 -7.70 -16.84 14.39
N ASP A 720 -7.08 -16.68 15.56
CA ASP A 720 -7.44 -17.45 16.74
C ASP A 720 -8.88 -17.11 17.17
N GLU A 721 -9.58 -18.08 17.76
CA GLU A 721 -10.93 -17.85 18.29
C GLU A 721 -10.92 -16.82 19.44
N ALA A 722 -12.02 -16.09 19.61
CA ALA A 722 -12.13 -15.01 20.59
C ALA A 722 -11.66 -15.39 22.00
N PRO A 723 -12.05 -16.55 22.57
CA PRO A 723 -11.61 -16.95 23.91
C PRO A 723 -10.08 -17.05 24.05
N VAL A 724 -9.39 -17.56 23.03
CA VAL A 724 -7.93 -17.71 23.02
C VAL A 724 -7.24 -16.34 23.01
N VAL A 725 -7.79 -15.39 22.25
CA VAL A 725 -7.26 -14.02 22.20
C VAL A 725 -7.54 -13.27 23.50
N ILE A 726 -8.70 -13.50 24.14
CA ILE A 726 -9.03 -12.95 25.45
C ILE A 726 -8.05 -13.46 26.52
N GLU A 727 -7.70 -14.75 26.51
CA GLU A 727 -6.68 -15.31 27.42
C GLU A 727 -5.30 -14.67 27.19
N LYS A 728 -4.91 -14.46 25.93
CA LYS A 728 -3.67 -13.75 25.58
C LYS A 728 -3.70 -12.30 26.09
N TYR A 729 -4.84 -11.62 25.93
CA TYR A 729 -5.05 -10.25 26.41
C TYR A 729 -4.92 -10.17 27.94
N GLN A 730 -5.58 -11.09 28.67
CA GLN A 730 -5.44 -11.23 30.11
C GLN A 730 -3.99 -11.46 30.54
N SER A 731 -3.27 -12.33 29.85
CA SER A 731 -1.85 -12.60 30.11
C SER A 731 -0.99 -11.35 29.88
N ALA A 732 -1.24 -10.59 28.81
CA ALA A 732 -0.51 -9.36 28.50
C ALA A 732 -0.75 -8.28 29.57
N VAL A 733 -2.01 -8.07 29.99
CA VAL A 733 -2.36 -7.13 31.07
C VAL A 733 -1.74 -7.56 32.40
N THR A 734 -1.75 -8.85 32.72
CA THR A 734 -1.10 -9.40 33.93
C THR A 734 0.41 -9.17 33.91
N LYS A 735 1.08 -9.35 32.76
CA LYS A 735 2.51 -9.07 32.61
C LYS A 735 2.83 -7.58 32.81
N LEU A 736 1.97 -6.68 32.34
CA LEU A 736 2.12 -5.24 32.55
C LEU A 736 1.91 -4.88 34.03
N SER A 737 0.88 -5.43 34.67
CA SER A 737 0.62 -5.23 36.10
C SER A 737 1.78 -5.74 36.98
N ASN A 738 2.27 -6.94 36.72
CA ASN A 738 3.43 -7.50 37.43
C ASN A 738 4.69 -6.65 37.23
N PHE A 739 4.88 -6.08 36.04
CA PHE A 739 6.00 -5.18 35.77
C PHE A 739 5.92 -3.90 36.61
N MET A 740 4.75 -3.26 36.67
CA MET A 740 4.53 -2.09 37.52
C MET A 740 4.82 -2.43 39.00
N ALA A 741 4.33 -3.58 39.48
CA ALA A 741 4.56 -4.05 40.85
C ALA A 741 6.04 -4.31 41.17
N VAL A 742 6.82 -4.89 40.24
CA VAL A 742 8.27 -5.09 40.40
C VAL A 742 9.01 -3.76 40.57
N HIS A 743 8.51 -2.69 39.95
CA HIS A 743 9.02 -1.33 40.13
C HIS A 743 8.43 -0.59 41.34
N GLY A 744 7.60 -1.26 42.16
CA GLY A 744 6.98 -0.70 43.35
C GLY A 744 5.86 0.29 43.04
N LEU A 745 5.23 0.17 41.87
CA LEU A 745 4.18 1.05 41.38
C LEU A 745 2.84 0.32 41.38
N ASP A 746 1.76 1.04 41.70
CA ASP A 746 0.41 0.52 41.54
C ASP A 746 0.06 0.40 40.05
N PHE A 747 -0.88 -0.49 39.71
CA PHE A 747 -1.35 -0.67 38.33
C PHE A 747 -2.33 0.45 37.94
N MET A 748 -1.80 1.67 37.83
CA MET A 748 -2.53 2.86 37.43
C MET A 748 -1.76 3.64 36.35
N PRO A 749 -2.44 4.34 35.43
CA PRO A 749 -1.76 5.09 34.38
C PRO A 749 -0.81 6.17 34.89
N ASP A 750 -1.23 7.00 35.84
CA ASP A 750 -0.45 8.12 36.37
C ASP A 750 0.89 7.69 37.00
N GLU A 751 0.93 6.49 37.58
CA GLU A 751 2.15 5.88 38.13
C GLU A 751 3.23 5.60 37.09
N VAL A 752 2.89 5.51 35.79
CA VAL A 752 3.88 5.32 34.71
C VAL A 752 4.92 6.46 34.71
N SER A 753 4.52 7.67 35.09
CA SER A 753 5.41 8.84 35.20
C SER A 753 6.53 8.63 36.22
N ASN A 754 6.29 7.77 37.23
CA ASN A 754 7.23 7.47 38.31
C ASN A 754 8.27 6.40 37.91
N LEU A 755 8.17 5.81 36.71
CA LEU A 755 9.17 4.86 36.20
C LEU A 755 10.55 5.53 36.09
N ARG A 756 11.52 4.98 36.84
CA ARG A 756 12.88 5.47 36.91
C ARG A 756 13.79 4.71 35.94
N GLY A 757 14.49 5.47 35.11
CA GLY A 757 15.46 4.96 34.16
C GLY A 757 14.87 4.62 32.79
N GLU A 758 15.71 4.73 31.78
CA GLU A 758 15.33 4.57 30.37
C GLU A 758 14.86 3.14 30.06
N ALA A 759 15.55 2.13 30.60
CA ALA A 759 15.21 0.73 30.39
C ALA A 759 13.79 0.37 30.88
N ALA A 760 13.39 0.88 32.05
CA ALA A 760 12.05 0.64 32.59
C ALA A 760 10.97 1.29 31.72
N ARG A 761 11.21 2.52 31.23
CA ARG A 761 10.29 3.21 30.31
C ARG A 761 10.16 2.47 28.98
N VAL A 762 11.26 1.95 28.45
CA VAL A 762 11.27 1.13 27.22
C VAL A 762 10.50 -0.17 27.41
N GLU A 763 10.69 -0.85 28.54
CA GLU A 763 9.98 -2.09 28.88
C GLU A 763 8.47 -1.87 29.04
N PHE A 764 8.05 -0.74 29.66
CA PHE A 764 6.63 -0.33 29.72
C PHE A 764 6.03 -0.23 28.32
N LEU A 765 6.70 0.51 27.42
CA LEU A 765 6.22 0.69 26.04
C LEU A 765 6.07 -0.66 25.33
N GLN A 766 7.05 -1.58 25.44
CA GLN A 766 6.96 -2.90 24.83
C GLN A 766 5.78 -3.74 25.34
N LYS A 767 5.52 -3.74 26.66
CA LYS A 767 4.41 -4.51 27.23
C LYS A 767 3.05 -3.92 26.88
N PHE A 768 2.90 -2.59 26.98
CA PHE A 768 1.62 -1.95 26.70
C PHE A 768 1.25 -2.01 25.20
N LYS A 769 2.25 -1.97 24.33
CA LYS A 769 2.08 -2.19 22.89
C LYS A 769 1.40 -3.53 22.56
N GLU A 770 1.76 -4.60 23.26
CA GLU A 770 1.11 -5.90 23.09
C GLU A 770 -0.34 -5.91 23.60
N VAL A 771 -0.60 -5.25 24.74
CA VAL A 771 -1.98 -5.05 25.26
C VAL A 771 -2.84 -4.32 24.23
N GLN A 772 -2.32 -3.23 23.65
CA GLN A 772 -3.04 -2.45 22.64
C GLN A 772 -3.31 -3.27 21.38
N ARG A 773 -2.33 -4.02 20.87
CA ARG A 773 -2.49 -4.86 19.67
C ARG A 773 -3.61 -5.90 19.83
N LEU A 774 -3.62 -6.59 20.98
CA LEU A 774 -4.65 -7.59 21.29
C LEU A 774 -6.03 -6.95 21.48
N LYS A 775 -6.10 -5.75 22.06
CA LYS A 775 -7.36 -4.99 22.18
C LYS A 775 -7.90 -4.59 20.81
N THR A 776 -7.06 -4.02 19.93
CA THR A 776 -7.45 -3.66 18.55
C THR A 776 -7.92 -4.88 17.76
N GLN A 777 -7.30 -6.04 18.00
CA GLN A 777 -7.75 -7.32 17.44
C GLN A 777 -9.18 -7.63 17.93
N LEU A 778 -9.42 -7.67 19.24
CA LEU A 778 -10.72 -8.02 19.82
C LEU A 778 -11.84 -7.03 19.43
N GLU A 779 -11.56 -5.73 19.35
CA GLU A 779 -12.56 -4.70 18.98
C GLU A 779 -13.16 -4.91 17.58
N GLN A 780 -12.45 -5.61 16.69
CA GLN A 780 -12.92 -5.93 15.33
C GLN A 780 -13.51 -7.33 15.19
N TYR A 781 -13.68 -8.09 16.29
CA TYR A 781 -14.34 -9.41 16.27
C TYR A 781 -15.84 -9.20 16.20
N THR A 782 -16.49 -9.77 15.19
CA THR A 782 -17.94 -9.63 15.03
C THR A 782 -18.74 -10.64 15.86
N ASP A 783 -18.08 -11.65 16.44
CA ASP A 783 -18.70 -12.80 17.11
C ASP A 783 -18.56 -12.78 18.64
N LEU A 784 -18.18 -11.64 19.24
CA LEU A 784 -18.10 -11.50 20.69
C LEU A 784 -19.49 -11.57 21.35
N ASP A 785 -19.64 -12.45 22.33
CA ASP A 785 -20.84 -12.49 23.16
C ASP A 785 -20.79 -11.44 24.29
N GLN A 786 -21.92 -11.25 24.97
CA GLN A 786 -22.01 -10.27 26.07
C GLN A 786 -21.10 -10.61 27.24
N VAL A 787 -20.87 -11.90 27.53
CA VAL A 787 -20.01 -12.36 28.64
C VAL A 787 -18.56 -12.06 28.32
N GLN A 788 -18.12 -12.37 27.10
CA GLN A 788 -16.79 -12.07 26.58
C GLN A 788 -16.54 -10.56 26.55
N THR A 789 -17.52 -9.78 26.12
CA THR A 789 -17.44 -8.30 26.12
C THR A 789 -17.25 -7.77 27.54
N GLN A 790 -18.04 -8.26 28.51
CA GLN A 790 -17.89 -7.90 29.92
C GLN A 790 -16.55 -8.38 30.50
N GLN A 791 -16.07 -9.55 30.10
CA GLN A 791 -14.77 -10.08 30.52
C GLN A 791 -13.64 -9.18 30.04
N ILE A 792 -13.66 -8.75 28.77
CA ILE A 792 -12.67 -7.82 28.22
C ILE A 792 -12.67 -6.50 28.99
N GLU A 793 -13.85 -5.95 29.27
CA GLU A 793 -14.01 -4.69 30.02
C GLU A 793 -13.54 -4.82 31.47
N THR A 794 -13.76 -5.97 32.10
CA THR A 794 -13.32 -6.24 33.48
C THR A 794 -11.79 -6.36 33.57
N VAL A 795 -11.15 -6.90 32.54
CA VAL A 795 -9.69 -7.13 32.54
C VAL A 795 -8.92 -5.82 32.53
N LEU A 796 -9.36 -4.86 31.71
CA LEU A 796 -8.82 -3.51 31.70
C LEU A 796 -9.92 -2.55 31.22
N PRO A 797 -10.52 -1.78 32.15
CA PRO A 797 -11.60 -0.86 31.82
C PRO A 797 -11.19 0.17 30.77
N GLU A 798 -12.14 0.63 29.94
CA GLU A 798 -11.85 1.49 28.79
C GLU A 798 -11.15 2.80 29.19
N ASP A 799 -11.57 3.42 30.29
CA ASP A 799 -10.95 4.66 30.80
C ASP A 799 -9.50 4.43 31.27
N THR A 800 -9.23 3.28 31.91
CA THR A 800 -7.88 2.92 32.35
C THR A 800 -6.97 2.62 31.16
N LEU A 801 -7.47 1.87 30.17
CA LEU A 801 -6.78 1.62 28.92
C LEU A 801 -6.43 2.93 28.22
N ARG A 802 -7.39 3.87 28.13
CA ARG A 802 -7.19 5.20 27.54
C ARG A 802 -6.12 5.99 28.29
N GLY A 803 -6.11 5.94 29.61
CA GLY A 803 -5.06 6.53 30.43
C GLY A 803 -3.67 5.97 30.09
N PHE A 804 -3.52 4.65 30.02
CA PHE A 804 -2.25 4.03 29.63
C PHE A 804 -1.84 4.38 28.18
N ARG A 805 -2.79 4.56 27.25
CA ARG A 805 -2.51 5.09 25.89
C ARG A 805 -1.89 6.48 25.95
N GLY A 806 -2.44 7.39 26.77
CA GLY A 806 -1.86 8.72 26.96
C GLY A 806 -0.42 8.65 27.49
N MET A 807 -0.21 7.82 28.51
CA MET A 807 1.12 7.63 29.11
C MET A 807 2.14 7.00 28.16
N TYR A 808 1.68 6.10 27.29
CA TYR A 808 2.50 5.54 26.22
C TYR A 808 3.02 6.64 25.28
N LEU A 809 2.11 7.47 24.77
CA LEU A 809 2.45 8.53 23.83
C LEU A 809 3.37 9.59 24.47
N GLU A 810 3.10 9.98 25.71
CA GLU A 810 3.95 10.91 26.46
C GLU A 810 5.34 10.33 26.70
N THR A 811 5.43 9.10 27.21
CA THR A 811 6.71 8.42 27.45
C THR A 811 7.51 8.28 26.14
N ALA A 812 6.84 7.92 25.04
CA ALA A 812 7.45 7.85 23.72
C ALA A 812 7.94 9.21 23.21
N GLN A 813 7.24 10.30 23.50
CA GLN A 813 7.65 11.65 23.14
C GLN A 813 8.87 12.11 23.96
N GLN A 814 8.86 11.87 25.27
CA GLN A 814 9.98 12.20 26.17
C GLN A 814 11.27 11.47 25.75
N LEU A 815 11.16 10.18 25.42
CA LEU A 815 12.31 9.39 24.94
C LEU A 815 12.86 9.96 23.63
N ARG A 816 12.00 10.33 22.68
CA ARG A 816 12.39 10.95 21.39
C ARG A 816 13.02 12.33 21.53
N GLN A 817 12.50 13.19 22.42
CA GLN A 817 13.10 14.52 22.64
C GLN A 817 14.48 14.42 23.29
N GLY A 818 14.69 13.41 24.14
CA GLY A 818 15.99 13.12 24.75
C GLY A 818 17.07 12.66 23.76
N GLU A 819 16.74 12.28 22.52
CA GLU A 819 17.69 11.82 21.49
C GLU A 819 18.36 12.99 20.74
N LYS A 820 17.80 14.21 20.76
CA LYS A 820 18.33 15.37 20.01
C LYS A 820 19.53 16.10 20.67
N GLY A 821 20.02 15.62 21.81
CA GLY A 821 21.19 16.21 22.49
C GLY A 821 22.51 15.70 21.93
N LYS A 822 23.44 16.59 21.56
CA LYS A 822 24.72 16.32 20.86
C LYS A 822 25.72 15.36 21.57
N ASP A 823 25.40 14.79 22.74
CA ASP A 823 26.34 14.05 23.62
C ASP A 823 25.89 12.63 24.05
N LYS A 824 24.89 12.01 23.42
CA LYS A 824 24.49 10.63 23.79
C LYS A 824 25.26 9.54 23.02
N PRO A 825 25.67 8.45 23.69
CA PRO A 825 26.26 7.29 23.02
C PRO A 825 25.20 6.56 22.17
N ALA A 826 25.57 6.17 20.95
CA ALA A 826 24.72 5.58 19.90
C ALA A 826 24.12 4.17 20.19
N ASP A 827 24.06 3.78 21.46
CA ASP A 827 23.62 2.46 21.95
C ASP A 827 22.56 2.58 23.07
N SER A 828 21.84 3.70 23.15
CA SER A 828 20.85 3.89 24.22
C SER A 828 19.61 2.99 24.02
N PRO A 829 19.01 2.39 25.09
CA PRO A 829 17.80 1.58 24.97
C PRO A 829 16.62 2.27 24.25
N ALA A 830 16.52 3.60 24.35
CA ALA A 830 15.52 4.41 23.66
C ALA A 830 15.70 4.40 22.14
N GLU A 831 16.93 4.56 21.64
CA GLU A 831 17.23 4.52 20.20
C GLU A 831 16.86 3.16 19.57
N GLN A 832 16.75 2.11 20.37
CA GLN A 832 16.46 0.74 19.90
C GLN A 832 14.97 0.39 19.84
N LEU A 833 14.07 1.20 20.42
CA LEU A 833 12.65 0.87 20.60
C LEU A 833 11.70 1.25 19.43
N ASP A 834 11.12 0.28 18.74
CA ASP A 834 10.03 0.55 17.78
C ASP A 834 8.72 1.04 18.47
N PHE A 835 8.43 2.34 18.33
CA PHE A 835 7.30 3.03 18.97
C PHE A 835 5.91 2.72 18.38
N GLU A 836 5.76 2.11 17.18
CA GLU A 836 4.48 1.74 16.53
C GLU A 836 3.30 2.71 16.84
N LEU A 837 3.46 4.01 16.55
CA LEU A 837 2.44 5.02 16.88
C LEU A 837 1.09 4.76 16.18
N VAL A 838 1.11 4.03 15.08
CA VAL A 838 -0.08 3.69 14.28
C VAL A 838 -1.06 2.81 15.03
N LEU A 839 -0.61 1.99 15.97
CA LEU A 839 -1.50 1.21 16.85
C LEU A 839 -2.36 2.09 17.78
N PHE A 840 -1.96 3.36 17.95
CA PHE A 840 -2.59 4.34 18.81
C PHE A 840 -3.28 5.47 18.01
N SER A 841 -3.33 5.35 16.68
CA SER A 841 -4.14 6.22 15.84
C SER A 841 -5.60 5.78 15.89
N SER A 842 -6.50 6.70 16.22
CA SER A 842 -7.93 6.42 16.28
C SER A 842 -8.61 6.81 14.97
N SER A 843 -9.46 5.94 14.42
CA SER A 843 -10.29 6.28 13.26
C SER A 843 -11.32 7.36 13.55
N LEU A 844 -11.82 7.40 14.78
CA LEU A 844 -12.83 8.33 15.24
C LEU A 844 -12.25 9.70 15.57
N ILE A 845 -11.03 9.75 16.11
CA ILE A 845 -10.46 10.99 16.67
C ILE A 845 -9.67 11.72 15.59
N ASP A 846 -10.39 12.39 14.69
CA ASP A 846 -9.82 13.37 13.77
C ASP A 846 -10.10 14.81 14.23
N TYR A 847 -9.58 15.79 13.47
CA TYR A 847 -9.76 17.20 13.77
C TYR A 847 -11.26 17.57 13.86
N ASP A 848 -12.08 17.11 12.92
CA ASP A 848 -13.51 17.42 12.88
C ASP A 848 -14.25 16.84 14.09
N TYR A 849 -13.95 15.59 14.47
CA TYR A 849 -14.54 14.95 15.65
C TYR A 849 -14.20 15.68 16.95
N ILE A 850 -12.94 16.11 17.11
CA ILE A 850 -12.54 16.92 18.26
C ILE A 850 -13.31 18.24 18.29
N MET A 851 -13.44 18.93 17.15
CA MET A 851 -14.19 20.19 17.09
C MET A 851 -15.68 19.98 17.44
N GLY A 852 -16.28 18.87 16.99
CA GLY A 852 -17.63 18.46 17.40
C GLY A 852 -17.76 18.20 18.89
N LEU A 853 -16.81 17.47 19.50
CA LEU A 853 -16.81 17.23 20.96
C LEU A 853 -16.64 18.53 21.76
N ILE A 854 -15.84 19.48 21.27
CA ILE A 854 -15.70 20.80 21.89
C ILE A 854 -17.03 21.56 21.81
N ALA A 855 -17.75 21.46 20.68
CA ALA A 855 -19.07 22.06 20.51
C ALA A 855 -20.14 21.45 21.43
N GLU A 856 -20.07 20.14 21.69
CA GLU A 856 -20.94 19.46 22.66
C GLU A 856 -20.64 19.90 24.10
N TYR A 857 -19.36 20.10 24.43
CA TYR A 857 -18.92 20.56 25.75
C TYR A 857 -19.42 21.98 26.09
N THR A 858 -19.46 22.88 25.11
CA THR A 858 -19.92 24.27 25.30
C THR A 858 -21.45 24.40 25.35
N GLN A 859 -22.22 23.33 25.09
CA GLN A 859 -23.68 23.37 25.12
C GLN A 859 -24.25 23.65 26.52
N ARG A 860 -25.33 24.45 26.58
CA ARG A 860 -26.02 24.84 27.82
C ARG A 860 -27.06 23.82 28.33
N ASP A 861 -27.47 22.85 27.51
CA ASP A 861 -28.48 21.86 27.91
C ASP A 861 -27.80 20.68 28.63
N PRO A 862 -28.08 20.42 29.93
CA PRO A 862 -27.50 19.31 30.69
C PRO A 862 -27.76 17.93 30.06
N LYS A 863 -28.77 17.79 29.20
CA LYS A 863 -29.02 16.54 28.45
C LYS A 863 -28.13 16.39 27.22
N LYS A 864 -27.57 17.49 26.71
CA LYS A 864 -26.65 17.54 25.56
C LYS A 864 -25.18 17.64 25.99
N GLN A 865 -24.91 18.08 27.22
CA GLN A 865 -23.59 18.09 27.84
C GLN A 865 -23.16 16.66 28.24
N LYS A 866 -22.84 15.82 27.25
CA LYS A 866 -22.44 14.41 27.44
C LYS A 866 -20.95 14.23 27.78
N MET A 867 -20.15 15.31 27.71
CA MET A 867 -18.68 15.28 27.77
C MET A 867 -18.11 16.33 28.72
N SER A 868 -17.16 15.91 29.57
CA SER A 868 -16.41 16.82 30.46
C SER A 868 -15.09 17.26 29.83
N LYS A 869 -14.58 18.42 30.26
CA LYS A 869 -13.28 18.96 29.85
C LYS A 869 -12.14 17.96 30.04
N ASP A 870 -12.08 17.32 31.21
CA ASP A 870 -11.03 16.34 31.52
C ASP A 870 -11.12 15.10 30.62
N LYS A 871 -12.34 14.68 30.27
CA LYS A 871 -12.57 13.56 29.35
C LYS A 871 -12.14 13.90 27.92
N LEU A 872 -12.33 15.15 27.49
CA LEU A 872 -11.93 15.64 26.17
C LEU A 872 -10.39 15.77 26.06
N ILE A 873 -9.74 16.31 27.10
CA ILE A 873 -8.27 16.36 27.20
C ILE A 873 -7.67 14.96 27.24
N SER A 874 -8.24 14.05 28.03
CA SER A 874 -7.82 12.64 28.08
C SER A 874 -7.94 11.96 26.71
N LEU A 875 -9.03 12.22 25.99
CA LEU A 875 -9.25 11.67 24.65
C LEU A 875 -8.21 12.19 23.63
N LEU A 876 -7.91 13.49 23.64
CA LEU A 876 -6.82 14.08 22.85
C LEU A 876 -5.45 13.48 23.17
N SER A 877 -5.13 13.36 24.45
CA SER A 877 -3.84 12.81 24.91
C SER A 877 -3.66 11.33 24.59
N SER A 878 -4.76 10.59 24.41
CA SER A 878 -4.75 9.16 24.11
C SER A 878 -4.70 8.79 22.62
N SER A 879 -4.70 9.78 21.72
CA SER A 879 -4.68 9.59 20.26
C SER A 879 -3.38 10.07 19.64
N ALA A 880 -2.80 9.28 18.74
CA ALA A 880 -1.59 9.67 18.00
C ALA A 880 -1.87 10.66 16.84
N ASN A 881 -3.13 10.82 16.40
CA ASN A 881 -3.48 11.57 15.19
C ASN A 881 -3.09 13.05 15.23
N LEU A 882 -3.15 13.67 16.41
CA LEU A 882 -2.97 15.11 16.62
C LEU A 882 -1.82 15.38 17.60
N LEU A 883 -0.85 14.48 17.69
CA LEU A 883 0.20 14.51 18.71
C LEU A 883 1.03 15.81 18.67
N GLU A 884 1.22 16.39 17.48
CA GLU A 884 1.96 17.66 17.30
C GLU A 884 1.15 18.90 17.68
N GLU A 885 -0.17 18.88 17.47
CA GLU A 885 -1.07 20.00 17.78
C GLU A 885 -1.73 19.90 19.17
N ARG A 886 -1.52 18.77 19.86
CA ARG A 886 -2.18 18.41 21.11
C ARG A 886 -2.13 19.52 22.15
N ASP A 887 -0.93 20.03 22.44
CA ASP A 887 -0.72 21.00 23.52
C ASP A 887 -1.39 22.34 23.19
N LEU A 888 -1.42 22.73 21.92
CA LEU A 888 -2.11 23.93 21.44
C LEU A 888 -3.63 23.79 21.57
N MET A 889 -4.19 22.62 21.21
CA MET A 889 -5.62 22.33 21.38
C MET A 889 -6.02 22.34 22.84
N ILE A 890 -5.25 21.69 23.72
CA ILE A 890 -5.50 21.70 25.16
C ILE A 890 -5.48 23.13 25.71
N ALA A 891 -4.52 23.96 25.29
CA ALA A 891 -4.45 25.37 25.70
C ALA A 891 -5.70 26.15 25.26
N TYR A 892 -6.21 25.91 24.04
CA TYR A 892 -7.44 26.53 23.56
C TYR A 892 -8.67 26.08 24.35
N ILE A 893 -8.84 24.77 24.54
CA ILE A 893 -9.94 24.18 25.33
C ILE A 893 -9.97 24.75 26.75
N ASN A 894 -8.80 25.00 27.34
CA ASN A 894 -8.68 25.60 28.66
C ASN A 894 -9.19 27.05 28.74
N GLN A 895 -9.25 27.77 27.62
CA GLN A 895 -9.66 29.18 27.56
C GLN A 895 -11.11 29.38 27.10
N LEU A 896 -11.78 28.32 26.63
CA LEU A 896 -13.15 28.42 26.17
C LEU A 896 -14.10 28.82 27.32
N PRO A 897 -15.01 29.79 27.10
CA PRO A 897 -15.98 30.19 28.09
C PRO A 897 -16.94 29.04 28.39
N LEU A 898 -17.18 28.76 29.68
CA LEU A 898 -18.12 27.73 30.14
C LEU A 898 -19.60 28.13 29.91
N ASP A 899 -19.85 29.41 29.65
CA ASP A 899 -21.18 30.01 29.73
C ASP A 899 -21.78 30.30 28.33
N GLU A 900 -21.04 30.08 27.25
CA GLU A 900 -21.41 30.43 25.88
C GLU A 900 -21.44 29.18 25.00
N ALA A 901 -22.60 28.88 24.41
CA ALA A 901 -22.72 27.77 23.47
C ALA A 901 -22.15 28.21 22.12
N LEU A 902 -21.15 27.47 21.65
CA LEU A 902 -20.49 27.71 20.38
C LEU A 902 -20.79 26.55 19.44
N ASP A 903 -21.06 26.87 18.17
CA ASP A 903 -21.15 25.85 17.13
C ASP A 903 -19.77 25.41 16.61
N GLU A 904 -19.72 24.33 15.84
CA GLU A 904 -18.45 23.82 15.31
C GLU A 904 -17.69 24.84 14.46
N LYS A 905 -18.41 25.71 13.74
CA LYS A 905 -17.79 26.69 12.85
C LYS A 905 -17.15 27.80 13.69
N GLU A 906 -17.84 28.29 14.70
CA GLU A 906 -17.35 29.28 15.66
C GLU A 906 -16.13 28.75 16.43
N ILE A 907 -16.14 27.48 16.81
CA ILE A 907 -15.00 26.84 17.48
C ILE A 907 -13.79 26.72 16.55
N ARG A 908 -14.00 26.35 15.29
CA ARG A 908 -12.91 26.28 14.29
C ARG A 908 -12.30 27.65 14.03
N GLU A 909 -13.14 28.65 13.78
CA GLU A 909 -12.69 30.03 13.54
C GLU A 909 -11.98 30.58 14.79
N GLY A 910 -12.52 30.32 15.98
CA GLY A 910 -11.91 30.68 17.26
C GLY A 910 -10.57 29.97 17.51
N TYR A 911 -10.45 28.68 17.18
CA TYR A 911 -9.20 27.92 17.33
C TYR A 911 -8.13 28.44 16.37
N GLN A 912 -8.48 28.72 15.11
CA GLN A 912 -7.58 29.34 14.14
C GLN A 912 -7.13 30.73 14.58
N ALA A 913 -8.06 31.55 15.09
CA ALA A 913 -7.73 32.85 15.67
C ALA A 913 -6.84 32.73 16.91
N PHE A 914 -7.07 31.75 17.78
CA PHE A 914 -6.25 31.47 18.95
C PHE A 914 -4.84 30.98 18.57
N LYS A 915 -4.75 30.08 17.58
CA LYS A 915 -3.48 29.61 17.00
C LYS A 915 -2.69 30.81 16.47
N GLN A 916 -3.34 31.69 15.70
CA GLN A 916 -2.73 32.93 15.21
C GLN A 916 -2.34 33.88 16.34
N GLN A 917 -3.15 34.01 17.40
CA GLN A 917 -2.85 34.87 18.55
C GLN A 917 -1.66 34.35 19.36
N GLN A 918 -1.58 33.04 19.61
CA GLN A 918 -0.43 32.39 20.25
C GLN A 918 0.83 32.58 19.42
N GLN A 919 0.71 32.42 18.10
CA GLN A 919 1.81 32.65 17.18
C GLN A 919 2.28 34.11 17.21
N ASP A 920 1.36 35.07 17.12
CA ASP A 920 1.64 36.50 17.21
C ASP A 920 2.25 36.86 18.58
N ALA A 921 1.76 36.29 19.67
CA ALA A 921 2.31 36.50 21.02
C ALA A 921 3.73 35.95 21.17
N GLN A 922 4.01 34.77 20.61
CA GLN A 922 5.35 34.20 20.55
C GLN A 922 6.28 35.09 19.73
N LEU A 923 5.83 35.60 18.58
CA LEU A 923 6.60 36.53 17.75
C LEU A 923 6.88 37.86 18.47
N ILE A 924 5.91 38.39 19.21
CA ILE A 924 6.09 39.59 20.06
C ILE A 924 7.09 39.30 21.19
N ALA A 925 7.05 38.13 21.80
CA ALA A 925 8.01 37.73 22.84
C ALA A 925 9.43 37.64 22.28
N VAL A 926 9.60 37.05 21.08
CA VAL A 926 10.88 37.01 20.36
C VAL A 926 11.36 38.42 20.02
N ALA A 927 10.49 39.27 19.46
CA ALA A 927 10.79 40.67 19.16
C ALA A 927 11.28 41.44 20.40
N LYS A 928 10.57 41.28 21.53
CA LYS A 928 10.91 41.93 22.81
C LYS A 928 12.19 41.39 23.44
N LYS A 929 12.41 40.07 23.41
CA LYS A 929 13.62 39.42 23.94
C LYS A 929 14.87 39.88 23.19
N HIS A 930 14.76 40.11 21.89
CA HIS A 930 15.88 40.48 21.03
C HIS A 930 15.99 41.98 20.72
N GLU A 931 15.09 42.81 21.24
CA GLU A 931 15.06 44.26 21.01
C GLU A 931 14.88 44.64 19.52
N ILE A 932 14.09 43.83 18.80
CA ILE A 932 13.79 44.03 17.38
C ILE A 932 12.36 44.59 17.25
N PRO A 933 12.14 45.69 16.51
CA PRO A 933 10.81 46.21 16.22
C PRO A 933 9.93 45.15 15.55
N LEU A 934 8.72 44.98 16.08
CA LEU A 934 7.74 44.03 15.53
C LEU A 934 7.42 44.35 14.05
N ASP A 935 7.40 45.63 13.70
CA ASP A 935 7.14 46.13 12.33
C ASP A 935 8.24 45.73 11.33
N LEU A 936 9.40 45.27 11.80
CA LEU A 936 10.47 44.71 10.96
C LEU A 936 10.43 43.17 10.98
N LEU A 937 10.23 42.57 12.15
CA LEU A 937 10.27 41.11 12.32
C LEU A 937 9.05 40.42 11.68
N LYS A 938 7.86 41.01 11.78
CA LYS A 938 6.62 40.41 11.24
C LYS A 938 6.62 40.32 9.71
N PRO A 939 6.93 41.38 8.93
CA PRO A 939 7.05 41.28 7.48
C PRO A 939 8.15 40.32 7.01
N PHE A 940 9.24 40.21 7.78
CA PHE A 940 10.31 39.25 7.50
C PHE A 940 9.80 37.80 7.59
N VAL A 941 9.11 37.45 8.69
CA VAL A 941 8.48 36.14 8.86
C VAL A 941 7.42 35.87 7.78
N GLU A 942 6.52 36.83 7.52
CA GLU A 942 5.47 36.69 6.51
C GLU A 942 6.05 36.41 5.11
N LEU A 943 7.14 37.10 4.74
CA LEU A 943 7.80 36.89 3.47
C LEU A 943 8.43 35.49 3.37
N ILE A 944 9.04 35.02 4.45
CA ILE A 944 9.59 33.66 4.55
C ILE A 944 8.48 32.63 4.36
N MET A 945 7.35 32.84 5.00
CA MET A 945 6.20 31.94 4.94
C MET A 945 5.54 31.93 3.56
N LEU A 946 5.41 33.10 2.92
CA LEU A 946 4.84 33.23 1.58
C LEU A 946 5.70 32.54 0.52
N ARG A 947 7.02 32.66 0.62
CA ARG A 947 7.96 32.13 -0.39
C ARG A 947 8.49 30.75 -0.05
N LYS A 948 8.35 30.32 1.22
CA LYS A 948 9.04 29.16 1.80
C LYS A 948 10.56 29.24 1.57
N VAL A 949 11.11 30.45 1.65
CA VAL A 949 12.54 30.75 1.48
C VAL A 949 12.95 31.78 2.54
N PHE A 950 13.97 31.43 3.33
CA PHE A 950 14.69 32.30 4.24
C PHE A 950 15.82 33.03 3.51
N ASP A 951 15.87 34.33 3.72
CA ASP A 951 16.81 35.24 3.08
C ASP A 951 17.75 35.82 4.15
N GLY A 952 18.97 35.29 4.20
CA GLY A 952 19.98 35.70 5.19
C GLY A 952 20.43 37.14 5.04
N GLU A 953 20.34 37.75 3.84
CA GLU A 953 20.66 39.16 3.67
C GLU A 953 19.63 40.06 4.36
N LYS A 954 18.37 39.61 4.43
CA LYS A 954 17.30 40.33 5.12
C LYS A 954 17.32 40.16 6.64
N LEU A 955 17.96 39.10 7.14
CA LEU A 955 18.22 38.94 8.58
C LEU A 955 19.10 40.08 9.10
N ASN A 956 20.13 40.46 8.33
CA ASN A 956 21.03 41.57 8.69
C ASN A 956 20.25 42.88 8.91
N GLY A 957 19.26 43.14 8.06
CA GLY A 957 18.40 44.33 8.15
C GLY A 957 17.58 44.41 9.45
N LEU A 958 17.34 43.29 10.13
CA LEU A 958 16.59 43.28 11.40
C LEU A 958 17.40 43.79 12.60
N THR A 959 18.73 43.85 12.51
CA THR A 959 19.61 44.26 13.60
C THR A 959 20.39 45.55 13.31
N GLU A 960 20.13 46.19 12.16
CA GLU A 960 20.81 47.43 11.75
C GLU A 960 20.59 48.59 12.73
N HIS A 961 19.39 48.72 13.30
CA HIS A 961 19.03 49.80 14.24
C HIS A 961 19.71 49.68 15.61
N LEU A 962 20.41 48.57 15.89
CA LEU A 962 21.09 48.34 17.17
C LEU A 962 22.54 48.84 17.18
N ASP A 963 23.06 49.37 16.07
CA ASP A 963 24.44 49.91 15.93
C ASP A 963 25.55 48.98 16.46
N LEU A 964 25.35 47.66 16.31
CA LEU A 964 26.30 46.64 16.75
C LEU A 964 27.46 46.46 15.76
N GLY A 965 28.68 46.25 16.28
CA GLY A 965 29.83 45.82 15.45
C GLY A 965 29.67 44.38 14.94
N TRP A 966 30.38 44.03 13.86
CA TRP A 966 30.19 42.76 13.10
C TRP A 966 30.14 41.48 13.96
N LYS A 967 31.02 41.37 14.97
CA LYS A 967 31.08 40.19 15.85
C LYS A 967 29.90 40.11 16.83
N ALA A 968 29.45 41.25 17.35
CA ALA A 968 28.31 41.33 18.26
C ALA A 968 26.98 41.15 17.51
N ARG A 969 26.91 41.64 16.26
CA ARG A 969 25.77 41.45 15.36
C ARG A 969 25.55 39.96 15.05
N ALA A 970 26.59 39.25 14.62
CA ALA A 970 26.49 37.82 14.33
C ALA A 970 26.04 36.98 15.55
N GLN A 971 26.50 37.33 16.76
CA GLN A 971 26.04 36.68 17.99
C GLN A 971 24.57 36.96 18.30
N LYS A 972 24.10 38.18 18.05
CA LYS A 972 22.70 38.58 18.25
C LYS A 972 21.78 37.93 17.22
N GLU A 973 22.22 37.79 15.97
CA GLU A 973 21.50 37.09 14.91
C GLU A 973 21.35 35.60 15.19
N LEU A 974 22.42 34.94 15.64
CA LEU A 974 22.35 33.54 16.07
C LEU A 974 21.38 33.36 17.23
N ALA A 975 21.45 34.21 18.26
CA ALA A 975 20.54 34.15 19.40
C ALA A 975 19.07 34.44 19.00
N LEU A 976 18.83 35.36 18.06
CA LEU A 976 17.51 35.60 17.50
C LEU A 976 16.96 34.35 16.81
N MET A 977 17.80 33.72 16.00
CA MET A 977 17.40 32.56 15.21
C MET A 977 17.19 31.31 16.07
N GLU A 978 17.93 31.12 17.16
CA GLU A 978 17.66 30.06 18.15
C GLU A 978 16.20 30.09 18.64
N ASP A 979 15.63 31.28 18.82
CA ASP A 979 14.22 31.44 19.25
C ASP A 979 13.24 31.52 18.07
N LEU A 980 13.66 32.03 16.91
CA LEU A 980 12.78 32.26 15.74
C LEU A 980 12.60 31.01 14.87
N VAL A 981 13.59 30.12 14.82
CA VAL A 981 13.52 28.90 14.00
C VAL A 981 12.43 27.93 14.47
N PRO A 982 12.28 27.62 15.78
CA PRO A 982 11.18 26.78 16.25
C PRO A 982 9.81 27.35 15.86
N TYR A 983 9.67 28.68 15.92
CA TYR A 983 8.46 29.39 15.53
C TYR A 983 8.17 29.28 14.02
N LEU A 984 9.17 29.48 13.17
CA LEU A 984 9.04 29.34 11.72
C LEU A 984 8.70 27.91 11.28
N LYS A 985 9.26 26.90 11.96
CA LYS A 985 8.93 25.49 11.72
C LYS A 985 7.49 25.16 12.10
N GLN A 986 7.03 25.67 13.22
CA GLN A 986 5.64 25.51 13.67
C GLN A 986 4.65 26.14 12.68
N LEU A 987 4.95 27.35 12.19
CA LEU A 987 4.15 28.03 11.17
C LEU A 987 4.14 27.29 9.82
N ALA A 988 5.22 26.57 9.49
CA ALA A 988 5.33 25.86 8.22
C ALA A 988 4.52 24.57 8.15
N GLU A 989 3.96 24.09 9.27
CA GLU A 989 3.13 22.87 9.33
C GLU A 989 3.79 21.69 8.61
N GLY A 990 5.10 21.53 8.82
CA GLY A 990 5.91 20.47 8.20
C GLY A 990 6.42 20.76 6.78
N GLN A 991 6.07 21.91 6.17
CA GLN A 991 6.61 22.32 4.88
C GLN A 991 8.04 22.89 5.02
N GLU A 992 8.91 22.58 4.07
CA GLU A 992 10.31 23.03 4.10
C GLU A 992 10.42 24.54 3.81
N ILE A 993 11.25 25.26 4.58
CA ILE A 993 11.67 26.64 4.31
C ILE A 993 13.13 26.63 3.86
N ALA A 994 13.40 26.89 2.58
CA ALA A 994 14.74 26.87 2.02
C ALA A 994 15.63 27.97 2.63
N GLY A 995 16.85 27.67 3.05
CA GLY A 995 17.80 28.66 3.60
C GLY A 995 17.71 28.92 5.11
N LEU A 996 16.67 28.43 5.80
CA LEU A 996 16.46 28.65 7.25
C LEU A 996 17.47 27.89 8.13
N LYS A 997 18.07 26.86 7.56
CA LYS A 997 18.85 25.82 8.26
C LYS A 997 20.29 26.22 8.58
N ALA A 998 20.77 27.33 8.03
CA ALA A 998 22.07 27.91 8.40
C ALA A 998 22.12 28.43 9.86
N TYR A 999 20.97 28.47 10.53
CA TYR A 999 20.80 28.98 11.90
C TYR A 999 20.15 27.95 12.85
N GLU A 1000 20.13 26.68 12.44
CA GLU A 1000 19.77 25.50 13.25
C GLU A 1000 21.02 24.82 13.80
#